data_AF-A0A7Y1VUC0-F1
#
_entry.id   AF-A0A7Y1VUC0-F1
#
_cell.length_a   1.000
_cell.length_b   1.000
_cell.length_c   1.000
_cell.angle_alpha   90.00
_cell.angle_beta   90.00
_cell.angle_gamma   90.00
#
_symmetry.space_group_name_H-M   'P 1'
#
loop_
_entity.id
_entity.type
_entity.pdbx_description
1 polymer ?
#
loop_
_entity_poly.entity_id
_entity_poly.type
_entity_poly.pdbx_seq_one_letter_code
_entity_poly.pdbx_strand_id
1 'polypeptide(L)'
;RRGKVTLYKPEANQGRGSFKHFSAEEGLKGDVVKAILEDSGGNIWFGMMPGGANRYHPAGFTYYTIKNGLAQNVTRSMFRDSRGAIWIGHFGAFTIYEPGGNGLNSGKFIQYDGQSGFGVDGSCRPRMEDSRGNVWMYYRNRRGVRRYTPDVDRTGGLFTHFTMEEGLSGDQITGMLRDKQGNVWFATNHGVSCYVYSTDTLDRLSGSFTHFTTKEGLSGNQVRGMLEDKRGNLWFPTDNGLSCFDPDEARDGISGRFTHFAIPKGASGSSMLEDSRGNLWFGVKKNGAYCFVFDTSAHDAIAGAFTLFTTENGLIDDSVERIFEDSDGNLWFATANGLSRLAPYPDSPDGPGRNFTHYTMEEGLSGNHIGPITEDKQKNIWISTTLGISLLVPLAKEDTSSKTGNYQIIAYNRANGLKQLERAISVILDSNSNRIWWRSNEGLTMLNLDQFQEPKASPATVRLNTIEIKQHFLDYRRLQDATYQGQIAFGERLVESFNSVPAFYNYPLNLSLPYRLNHLTFHFSAIDWQAPHNLRYRYIMEGLDDEWSAPSRENEADYRNLPPGSYTFKAQAIGAAQIESEILAYDFRILPPLWLTWWAYVIYAGSGLLILYSIREYELRRYRAQAENRRLRELDAYKTSLYTNIAHEFRTPLTIILGMVSRIKEDPKKWYHEGMHMIARSGKQLLLLVNQMLDLRKLDKGKLKLNLQQGDLVGFLNYLIQSFESFAASKNIQLHLLREINHLEMDFDPDQLTKIVNNLLSNAIKFTPEGGQVYVTIRKAVIQKYEFLEIRIQDTGIGIPAKDIAHIFDRFYQVDLTSTRKREGAGIGLALVKELVTLIGGEIKVYSQVGEGTHFEVQLPITRSPRRVEGGAQIKDPSTFTELTASVASTTTTADSSEIGTIKRGQKTTVGAIPTGDLPTILLIEDNRDVLTYLASCLEDHYQLEFAMNGKDGIDQAREIVPDIIISDIMMPEKDGYEVCATLKEDIRTSHIPIILLTAKADQQAKREGLKTGADAYLTKPFDKEELVIRIDNLLALRRKLQTFYNNLELAQPIDSSTLTKEEHFLQELQQTIEENLSNENFSISYLCRKMAMSRSQLHNKLKALTGLSASHFIRAIRLEKAKKYLQDSDLNISEVAYEVGFRTPVYFTQVFTEEVGVSPSRYRTERV
;
A
#
# COMPACT_ATOMS: atom_id res chain seq x y z
N ARG A 1 -36.57 -67.97 33.74
CA ARG A 1 -35.63 -68.12 32.60
C ARG A 1 -34.85 -66.81 32.50
N ARG A 2 -33.84 -66.55 33.36
CA ARG A 2 -32.43 -66.96 33.24
C ARG A 2 -31.84 -66.70 31.84
N GLY A 3 -31.36 -65.48 31.63
CA GLY A 3 -30.28 -65.18 30.69
C GLY A 3 -29.11 -64.62 31.49
N LYS A 4 -28.15 -65.51 31.81
CA LYS A 4 -26.89 -65.19 32.48
C LYS A 4 -26.07 -64.29 31.57
N VAL A 5 -25.67 -63.11 32.05
CA VAL A 5 -24.52 -62.40 31.47
C VAL A 5 -23.28 -63.07 32.03
N THR A 6 -22.63 -63.87 31.18
CA THR A 6 -21.33 -64.45 31.42
C THR A 6 -20.31 -63.32 31.29
N LEU A 7 -19.81 -62.80 32.42
CA LEU A 7 -18.68 -61.89 32.44
C LEU A 7 -17.42 -62.72 32.17
N TYR A 8 -17.01 -62.81 30.90
CA TYR A 8 -15.67 -63.25 30.55
C TYR A 8 -14.72 -62.15 31.03
N LYS A 9 -14.06 -62.36 32.17
CA LYS A 9 -12.88 -61.57 32.54
C LYS A 9 -11.73 -62.11 31.68
N PRO A 10 -11.19 -61.35 30.71
CA PRO A 10 -9.84 -61.64 30.28
C PRO A 10 -8.99 -61.40 31.51
N GLU A 11 -8.25 -62.43 31.92
CA GLU A 11 -7.21 -62.29 32.92
C GLU A 11 -6.38 -61.06 32.57
N ALA A 12 -6.24 -60.19 33.57
CA ALA A 12 -5.46 -58.97 33.48
C ALA A 12 -4.14 -59.27 32.77
N ASN A 13 -3.72 -58.37 31.88
CA ASN A 13 -2.35 -58.29 31.38
C ASN A 13 -1.37 -58.33 32.58
N GLN A 14 -0.99 -59.53 33.02
CA GLN A 14 -0.02 -59.77 34.08
C GLN A 14 1.42 -59.64 33.58
N GLY A 15 1.63 -59.14 32.36
CA GLY A 15 2.94 -59.10 31.72
C GLY A 15 3.74 -57.80 31.89
N ARG A 16 3.15 -56.67 32.31
CA ARG A 16 3.87 -55.38 32.36
C ARG A 16 3.38 -54.51 33.50
N GLY A 17 4.31 -53.81 34.16
CA GLY A 17 4.10 -52.94 35.32
C GLY A 17 2.99 -51.93 35.07
N SER A 18 1.80 -52.26 35.55
CA SER A 18 0.61 -51.44 35.46
C SER A 18 0.63 -50.36 36.54
N PHE A 19 0.21 -49.14 36.21
CA PHE A 19 -0.11 -48.14 37.22
C PHE A 19 -1.15 -48.71 38.19
N LYS A 20 -0.79 -48.80 39.46
CA LYS A 20 -1.72 -49.20 40.52
C LYS A 20 -2.31 -47.94 41.10
N HIS A 21 -3.61 -47.76 40.89
CA HIS A 21 -4.38 -46.75 41.59
C HIS A 21 -4.81 -47.31 42.94
N PHE A 22 -4.86 -46.44 43.93
CA PHE A 22 -5.44 -46.76 45.21
C PHE A 22 -6.48 -45.69 45.55
N SER A 23 -7.74 -46.11 45.65
CA SER A 23 -8.88 -45.34 46.16
C SER A 23 -9.41 -45.94 47.48
N ALA A 24 -10.49 -45.37 48.03
CA ALA A 24 -11.18 -45.98 49.16
C ALA A 24 -11.68 -47.40 48.89
N GLU A 25 -12.04 -47.70 47.64
CA GLU A 25 -12.53 -49.02 47.22
C GLU A 25 -11.39 -50.05 47.05
N GLU A 26 -10.18 -49.58 46.76
CA GLU A 26 -8.99 -50.39 46.45
C GLU A 26 -8.08 -50.59 47.68
N GLY A 27 -8.54 -50.16 48.85
CA GLY A 27 -7.94 -50.45 50.15
C GLY A 27 -7.64 -49.21 50.98
N LEU A 28 -7.45 -48.01 50.42
CA LEU A 28 -7.17 -46.84 51.25
C LEU A 28 -8.35 -46.56 52.19
N LYS A 29 -8.06 -46.21 53.44
CA LYS A 29 -9.08 -45.57 54.29
C LYS A 29 -9.21 -44.12 53.83
N GLY A 30 -10.05 -43.84 52.84
CA GLY A 30 -10.34 -42.49 52.32
C GLY A 30 -9.71 -42.17 50.95
N ASP A 31 -10.21 -41.12 50.31
CA ASP A 31 -9.86 -40.78 48.91
C ASP A 31 -8.85 -39.64 48.78
N VAL A 32 -8.65 -38.83 49.83
CA VAL A 32 -7.81 -37.62 49.75
C VAL A 32 -6.51 -37.82 50.53
N VAL A 33 -5.40 -37.94 49.80
CA VAL A 33 -4.05 -38.00 50.38
C VAL A 33 -3.48 -36.59 50.54
N LYS A 34 -3.17 -36.19 51.79
CA LYS A 34 -2.59 -34.88 52.13
C LYS A 34 -1.09 -34.88 52.34
N ALA A 35 -0.48 -36.02 52.67
CA ALA A 35 0.95 -36.15 52.88
C ALA A 35 1.45 -37.55 52.46
N ILE A 36 2.69 -37.63 51.98
CA ILE A 36 3.41 -38.88 51.69
C ILE A 36 4.79 -38.77 52.35
N LEU A 37 5.25 -39.84 52.99
CA LEU A 37 6.53 -39.90 53.69
C LEU A 37 7.09 -41.33 53.66
N GLU A 38 8.39 -41.49 53.45
CA GLU A 38 9.08 -42.78 53.60
C GLU A 38 9.65 -42.91 55.02
N ASP A 39 9.40 -44.04 55.70
CA ASP A 39 9.99 -44.34 57.01
C ASP A 39 11.39 -44.96 56.91
N SER A 40 12.07 -45.15 58.04
CA SER A 40 13.43 -45.71 58.08
C SER A 40 13.49 -47.19 57.67
N GLY A 41 12.36 -47.90 57.70
CA GLY A 41 12.25 -49.29 57.26
C GLY A 41 11.85 -49.45 55.80
N GLY A 42 11.79 -48.35 55.02
CA GLY A 42 11.39 -48.36 53.62
C GLY A 42 9.87 -48.51 53.40
N ASN A 43 9.04 -48.32 54.43
CA ASN A 43 7.59 -48.26 54.25
C ASN A 43 7.15 -46.86 53.86
N ILE A 44 6.11 -46.78 53.03
CA ILE A 44 5.54 -45.51 52.61
C ILE A 44 4.29 -45.22 53.41
N TRP A 45 4.24 -44.06 54.03
CA TRP A 45 3.13 -43.58 54.82
C TRP A 45 2.33 -42.53 54.07
N PHE A 46 1.00 -42.63 54.17
CA PHE A 46 0.03 -41.75 53.54
C PHE A 46 -0.86 -41.11 54.59
N GLY A 47 -0.88 -39.79 54.65
CA GLY A 47 -1.80 -39.03 55.48
C GLY A 47 -3.12 -38.78 54.76
N MET A 48 -4.23 -39.24 55.31
CA MET A 48 -5.55 -39.23 54.66
C MET A 48 -6.52 -38.20 55.27
N MET A 49 -7.48 -37.71 54.48
CA MET A 49 -8.54 -36.78 54.92
C MET A 49 -9.92 -37.09 54.30
N PRO A 50 -10.87 -37.70 55.04
CA PRO A 50 -10.72 -38.45 56.29
C PRO A 50 -10.06 -39.82 56.02
N GLY A 51 -9.49 -40.46 57.03
CA GLY A 51 -8.84 -41.76 56.85
C GLY A 51 -7.71 -42.13 57.80
N GLY A 52 -7.17 -41.17 58.54
CA GLY A 52 -6.05 -41.38 59.44
C GLY A 52 -4.72 -41.48 58.70
N ALA A 53 -3.85 -42.39 59.13
CA ALA A 53 -2.53 -42.61 58.55
C ALA A 53 -2.45 -44.05 58.03
N ASN A 54 -2.09 -44.20 56.75
CA ASN A 54 -2.03 -45.50 56.09
C ASN A 54 -0.55 -45.80 55.82
N ARG A 55 -0.02 -46.87 56.41
CA ARG A 55 1.32 -47.38 56.10
C ARG A 55 1.22 -48.45 55.04
N TYR A 56 2.01 -48.34 54.00
CA TYR A 56 2.15 -49.35 52.97
C TYR A 56 3.48 -50.09 53.14
N HIS A 57 3.37 -51.39 53.33
CA HIS A 57 4.46 -52.36 53.24
C HIS A 57 4.25 -53.17 51.95
N PRO A 58 5.28 -53.78 51.33
CA PRO A 58 5.09 -54.62 50.13
C PRO A 58 4.02 -55.71 50.26
N ALA A 59 3.73 -56.17 51.48
CA ALA A 59 2.67 -57.14 51.80
C ALA A 59 1.25 -56.55 51.81
N GLY A 60 1.08 -55.22 51.83
CA GLY A 60 -0.22 -54.53 51.84
C GLY A 60 -0.25 -53.27 52.69
N PHE A 61 -1.40 -52.61 52.70
CA PHE A 61 -1.64 -51.46 53.56
C PHE A 61 -2.06 -51.87 54.98
N THR A 62 -1.55 -51.14 55.96
CA THR A 62 -2.02 -51.11 57.35
C THR A 62 -2.54 -49.72 57.64
N TYR A 63 -3.76 -49.62 58.17
CA TYR A 63 -4.40 -48.32 58.44
C TYR A 63 -4.44 -48.07 59.94
N TYR A 64 -4.07 -46.85 60.32
CA TYR A 64 -4.13 -46.37 61.69
C TYR A 64 -5.22 -45.31 61.78
N THR A 65 -6.13 -45.49 62.72
CA THR A 65 -7.23 -44.57 63.03
C THR A 65 -7.21 -44.22 64.52
N ILE A 66 -8.22 -43.49 64.99
CA ILE A 66 -8.41 -43.24 66.43
C ILE A 66 -8.46 -44.55 67.22
N LYS A 67 -9.02 -45.63 66.66
CA LYS A 67 -9.04 -46.96 67.29
C LYS A 67 -7.66 -47.56 67.50
N ASN A 68 -6.66 -47.12 66.73
CA ASN A 68 -5.30 -47.64 66.76
C ASN A 68 -4.34 -46.74 67.52
N GLY A 69 -4.81 -45.61 68.07
CA GLY A 69 -3.98 -44.67 68.80
C GLY A 69 -3.65 -43.38 68.05
N LEU A 70 -4.27 -43.06 66.90
CA LEU A 70 -4.20 -41.70 66.36
C LEU A 70 -5.07 -40.72 67.14
N ALA A 71 -4.62 -39.49 67.31
CA ALA A 71 -5.43 -38.44 67.94
C ALA A 71 -6.67 -38.09 67.08
N GLN A 72 -6.55 -38.11 65.74
CA GLN A 72 -7.70 -37.91 64.84
C GLN A 72 -7.56 -38.71 63.54
N ASN A 73 -8.69 -38.91 62.85
CA ASN A 73 -8.74 -39.56 61.53
C ASN A 73 -8.47 -38.59 60.36
N VAL A 74 -7.98 -37.38 60.62
CA VAL A 74 -7.64 -36.40 59.58
C VAL A 74 -6.15 -36.09 59.70
N THR A 75 -5.35 -36.64 58.80
CA THR A 75 -3.90 -36.42 58.77
C THR A 75 -3.58 -35.39 57.70
N ARG A 76 -2.94 -34.28 58.08
CA ARG A 76 -2.64 -33.16 57.18
C ARG A 76 -1.16 -33.04 56.82
N SER A 77 -0.29 -33.51 57.68
CA SER A 77 1.16 -33.42 57.49
C SER A 77 1.83 -34.61 58.15
N MET A 78 2.95 -35.03 57.60
CA MET A 78 3.79 -36.07 58.16
C MET A 78 5.24 -35.59 58.12
N PHE A 79 6.00 -35.92 59.16
CA PHE A 79 7.41 -35.58 59.28
C PHE A 79 8.14 -36.74 59.97
N ARG A 80 9.35 -37.07 59.52
CA ARG A 80 10.20 -38.10 60.14
C ARG A 80 11.34 -37.41 60.87
N ASP A 81 11.54 -37.74 62.13
CA ASP A 81 12.71 -37.27 62.88
C ASP A 81 13.92 -38.21 62.72
N SER A 82 15.07 -37.75 63.22
CA SER A 82 16.37 -38.41 63.18
C SER A 82 16.38 -39.76 63.90
N ARG A 83 15.50 -39.93 64.89
CA ARG A 83 15.30 -41.19 65.64
C ARG A 83 14.35 -42.15 64.91
N GLY A 84 13.87 -41.80 63.72
CA GLY A 84 12.98 -42.61 62.91
C GLY A 84 11.51 -42.58 63.32
N ALA A 85 11.13 -41.75 64.30
CA ALA A 85 9.73 -41.59 64.68
C ALA A 85 8.98 -40.69 63.69
N ILE A 86 7.70 -40.99 63.52
CA ILE A 86 6.85 -40.34 62.53
C ILE A 86 5.85 -39.45 63.24
N TRP A 87 5.95 -38.16 62.94
CA TRP A 87 5.09 -37.12 63.42
C TRP A 87 3.90 -36.93 62.49
N ILE A 88 2.71 -37.23 62.98
CA ILE A 88 1.45 -37.23 62.24
C ILE A 88 0.62 -36.02 62.71
N GLY A 89 0.58 -34.96 61.91
CA GLY A 89 -0.16 -33.74 62.24
C GLY A 89 -1.65 -33.84 61.88
N HIS A 90 -2.52 -33.53 62.84
CA HIS A 90 -3.98 -33.52 62.69
C HIS A 90 -4.57 -32.10 62.76
N PHE A 91 -5.92 -31.98 62.83
CA PHE A 91 -6.58 -30.70 63.01
C PHE A 91 -6.67 -30.36 64.50
N GLY A 92 -5.70 -29.61 65.03
CA GLY A 92 -5.67 -29.22 66.45
C GLY A 92 -5.10 -30.29 67.38
N ALA A 93 -4.48 -31.33 66.84
CA ALA A 93 -3.77 -32.39 67.58
C ALA A 93 -2.62 -32.93 66.71
N PHE A 94 -1.72 -33.72 67.28
CA PHE A 94 -0.77 -34.52 66.52
C PHE A 94 -0.52 -35.86 67.23
N THR A 95 -0.01 -36.83 66.49
CA THR A 95 0.36 -38.14 67.01
C THR A 95 1.80 -38.42 66.64
N ILE A 96 2.62 -38.90 67.57
CA ILE A 96 3.94 -39.46 67.29
C ILE A 96 3.79 -40.97 67.20
N TYR A 97 4.25 -41.55 66.10
CA TYR A 97 4.42 -42.99 65.96
C TYR A 97 5.89 -43.34 66.15
N GLU A 98 6.19 -44.06 67.22
CA GLU A 98 7.51 -44.64 67.44
C GLU A 98 7.52 -46.07 66.89
N PRO A 99 8.37 -46.37 65.88
CA PRO A 99 8.48 -47.74 65.39
C PRO A 99 9.03 -48.65 66.49
N GLY A 100 8.29 -49.71 66.82
CA GLY A 100 8.80 -50.79 67.67
C GLY A 100 9.69 -51.73 66.87
N GLY A 101 10.58 -52.46 67.55
CA GLY A 101 11.44 -53.48 66.89
C GLY A 101 10.64 -54.56 66.14
N ASN A 102 11.36 -55.37 65.33
CA ASN A 102 10.97 -56.43 64.35
C ASN A 102 9.57 -57.09 64.38
N GLY A 103 8.48 -56.33 64.52
CA GLY A 103 7.10 -56.80 64.45
C GLY A 103 6.21 -55.85 63.66
N LEU A 104 5.44 -56.37 62.70
CA LEU A 104 4.37 -55.60 62.06
C LEU A 104 3.35 -55.21 63.15
N ASN A 105 3.32 -53.92 63.51
CA ASN A 105 2.43 -53.28 64.52
C ASN A 105 2.94 -53.23 65.97
N SER A 106 4.24 -53.38 66.21
CA SER A 106 4.84 -53.17 67.54
C SER A 106 5.05 -51.70 67.93
N GLY A 107 4.73 -50.74 67.04
CA GLY A 107 4.97 -49.32 67.27
C GLY A 107 3.99 -48.67 68.24
N LYS A 108 4.50 -47.73 69.03
CA LYS A 108 3.76 -47.00 70.06
C LYS A 108 3.22 -45.70 69.47
N PHE A 109 1.93 -45.43 69.66
CA PHE A 109 1.32 -44.15 69.33
C PHE A 109 1.24 -43.28 70.57
N ILE A 110 1.76 -42.06 70.49
CA ILE A 110 1.73 -41.06 71.56
C ILE A 110 0.89 -39.89 71.06
N GLN A 111 -0.24 -39.65 71.72
CA GLN A 111 -1.19 -38.62 71.32
C GLN A 111 -0.95 -37.33 72.07
N TYR A 112 -1.05 -36.22 71.35
CA TYR A 112 -1.03 -34.88 71.91
C TYR A 112 -2.22 -34.07 71.39
N ASP A 113 -3.13 -33.75 72.29
CA ASP A 113 -4.42 -33.11 72.07
C ASP A 113 -4.68 -31.98 73.09
N GLY A 114 -5.89 -31.40 73.04
CA GLY A 114 -6.28 -30.31 73.94
C GLY A 114 -6.17 -30.64 75.44
N GLN A 115 -6.24 -31.92 75.83
CA GLN A 115 -6.12 -32.34 77.24
C GLN A 115 -4.65 -32.49 77.69
N SER A 116 -3.73 -32.71 76.75
CA SER A 116 -2.29 -32.84 77.01
C SER A 116 -1.56 -31.47 76.97
N GLY A 117 -2.30 -30.38 77.15
CA GLY A 117 -1.76 -29.01 77.14
C GLY A 117 -1.50 -28.45 75.73
N PHE A 118 -1.85 -29.18 74.67
CA PHE A 118 -1.64 -28.72 73.28
C PHE A 118 -2.61 -27.60 72.87
N GLY A 119 -3.68 -27.35 73.65
CA GLY A 119 -4.68 -26.31 73.37
C GLY A 119 -5.56 -26.64 72.15
N VAL A 120 -6.83 -26.23 72.18
CA VAL A 120 -7.85 -26.57 71.15
C VAL A 120 -7.65 -25.80 69.84
N ASP A 121 -6.59 -25.01 69.76
CA ASP A 121 -6.60 -23.77 69.02
C ASP A 121 -5.50 -23.74 67.94
N GLY A 122 -5.73 -24.53 66.88
CA GLY A 122 -5.03 -24.41 65.59
C GLY A 122 -4.31 -25.67 65.11
N SER A 123 -4.38 -25.93 63.80
CA SER A 123 -3.66 -27.02 63.12
C SER A 123 -2.17 -26.67 62.97
N CYS A 124 -1.39 -26.98 64.00
CA CYS A 124 0.06 -26.89 63.99
C CYS A 124 0.66 -28.06 63.18
N ARG A 125 1.73 -27.82 62.42
CA ARG A 125 2.33 -28.83 61.55
C ARG A 125 3.81 -29.03 61.90
N PRO A 126 4.24 -30.26 62.24
CA PRO A 126 5.66 -30.56 62.40
C PRO A 126 6.35 -30.41 61.04
N ARG A 127 7.48 -29.71 61.04
CA ARG A 127 8.17 -29.35 59.78
C ARG A 127 9.65 -29.68 59.78
N MET A 128 10.32 -29.58 60.93
CA MET A 128 11.77 -29.65 61.03
C MET A 128 12.21 -30.07 62.42
N GLU A 129 13.36 -30.74 62.50
CA GLU A 129 14.06 -31.08 63.72
C GLU A 129 15.38 -30.29 63.79
N ASP A 130 15.67 -29.70 64.94
CA ASP A 130 16.93 -28.99 65.16
C ASP A 130 18.09 -29.92 65.54
N SER A 131 19.28 -29.35 65.72
CA SER A 131 20.49 -30.11 66.07
C SER A 131 20.43 -30.76 67.47
N ARG A 132 19.51 -30.32 68.34
CA ARG A 132 19.31 -30.83 69.69
C ARG A 132 18.19 -31.88 69.77
N GLY A 133 17.57 -32.22 68.64
CA GLY A 133 16.47 -33.18 68.56
C GLY A 133 15.11 -32.62 68.97
N ASN A 134 14.98 -31.29 69.09
CA ASN A 134 13.67 -30.66 69.28
C ASN A 134 12.96 -30.54 67.94
N VAL A 135 11.64 -30.70 67.98
CA VAL A 135 10.81 -30.62 66.79
C VAL A 135 10.08 -29.30 66.77
N TRP A 136 10.27 -28.57 65.68
CA TRP A 136 9.64 -27.29 65.46
C TRP A 136 8.42 -27.43 64.56
N MET A 137 7.36 -26.74 64.96
CA MET A 137 6.05 -26.78 64.34
C MET A 137 5.56 -25.36 64.11
N TYR A 138 4.80 -25.15 63.04
CA TYR A 138 4.23 -23.84 62.72
C TYR A 138 2.73 -23.89 62.49
N TYR A 139 2.07 -22.75 62.72
CA TYR A 139 0.64 -22.60 62.51
C TYR A 139 0.34 -21.97 61.15
N ARG A 140 -0.65 -22.51 60.44
CA ARG A 140 -1.14 -21.87 59.21
C ARG A 140 -1.95 -20.59 59.46
N ASN A 141 -2.51 -20.43 60.67
CA ASN A 141 -3.46 -19.36 61.01
C ASN A 141 -2.82 -18.16 61.72
N ARG A 142 -1.57 -17.80 61.38
CA ARG A 142 -0.85 -16.65 61.97
C ARG A 142 -0.75 -16.73 63.52
N ARG A 143 -0.16 -17.81 64.03
CA ARG A 143 0.01 -18.03 65.48
C ARG A 143 1.45 -18.45 65.82
N GLY A 144 2.42 -17.91 65.10
CA GLY A 144 3.84 -18.16 65.34
C GLY A 144 4.26 -19.63 65.21
N VAL A 145 5.18 -20.04 66.07
CA VAL A 145 5.73 -21.40 66.12
C VAL A 145 5.55 -22.06 67.48
N ARG A 146 5.69 -23.37 67.49
CA ARG A 146 5.75 -24.16 68.71
C ARG A 146 6.92 -25.11 68.60
N ARG A 147 7.76 -25.13 69.65
CA ARG A 147 8.84 -26.11 69.81
C ARG A 147 8.38 -27.20 70.75
N TYR A 148 8.63 -28.44 70.37
CA TYR A 148 8.51 -29.58 71.27
C TYR A 148 9.89 -30.06 71.66
N THR A 149 10.13 -30.08 72.96
CA THR A 149 11.34 -30.64 73.57
C THR A 149 10.98 -32.03 74.11
N PRO A 150 11.52 -33.12 73.53
CA PRO A 150 11.23 -34.47 73.98
C PRO A 150 11.81 -34.73 75.37
N ASP A 151 11.03 -35.37 76.25
CA ASP A 151 11.56 -36.04 77.44
C ASP A 151 12.20 -37.39 77.06
N VAL A 152 12.98 -38.02 77.94
CA VAL A 152 13.76 -39.24 77.69
C VAL A 152 12.92 -40.34 77.01
N ASP A 153 11.67 -40.52 77.48
CA ASP A 153 10.75 -41.56 76.98
C ASP A 153 9.66 -41.02 76.03
N ARG A 154 9.74 -39.75 75.60
CA ARG A 154 8.70 -39.02 74.83
C ARG A 154 7.28 -39.09 75.43
N THR A 155 7.12 -39.44 76.70
CA THR A 155 5.81 -39.54 77.38
C THR A 155 5.33 -38.22 78.00
N GLY A 156 6.19 -37.21 78.09
CA GLY A 156 5.90 -35.93 78.78
C GLY A 156 6.76 -34.75 78.34
N GLY A 157 6.94 -34.54 77.03
CA GLY A 157 7.76 -33.44 76.50
C GLY A 157 7.20 -32.03 76.74
N LEU A 158 8.09 -31.04 76.78
CA LEU A 158 7.76 -29.63 77.01
C LEU A 158 7.38 -28.94 75.69
N PHE A 159 6.20 -28.32 75.65
CA PHE A 159 5.79 -27.45 74.56
C PHE A 159 6.05 -25.99 74.91
N THR A 160 6.83 -25.32 74.09
CA THR A 160 7.03 -23.86 74.19
C THR A 160 6.42 -23.20 72.98
N HIS A 161 5.49 -22.28 73.20
CA HIS A 161 4.87 -21.48 72.16
C HIS A 161 5.61 -20.16 72.02
N PHE A 162 5.84 -19.74 70.79
CA PHE A 162 6.49 -18.47 70.50
C PHE A 162 5.63 -17.70 69.49
N THR A 163 5.31 -16.46 69.85
CA THR A 163 4.62 -15.45 69.05
C THR A 163 5.48 -14.19 69.00
N MET A 164 4.94 -13.10 68.45
CA MET A 164 5.59 -11.78 68.54
C MET A 164 5.88 -11.34 69.98
N GLU A 165 5.05 -11.71 70.96
CA GLU A 165 5.29 -11.36 72.37
C GLU A 165 6.53 -12.04 72.94
N GLU A 166 6.86 -13.24 72.47
CA GLU A 166 8.06 -14.01 72.87
C GLU A 166 9.28 -13.77 71.95
N GLY A 167 9.20 -12.82 71.02
CA GLY A 167 10.35 -12.34 70.25
C GLY A 167 10.42 -12.75 68.77
N LEU A 168 9.40 -13.45 68.24
CA LEU A 168 9.31 -13.63 66.78
C LEU A 168 9.07 -12.28 66.08
N SER A 169 9.62 -12.12 64.89
CA SER A 169 9.36 -10.94 64.06
C SER A 169 7.92 -10.89 63.55
N GLY A 170 7.28 -12.05 63.35
CA GLY A 170 5.90 -12.15 62.88
C GLY A 170 5.28 -13.52 63.12
N ASP A 171 3.96 -13.53 63.31
CA ASP A 171 3.22 -14.75 63.65
C ASP A 171 2.90 -15.63 62.42
N GLN A 172 3.11 -15.15 61.20
CA GLN A 172 2.89 -15.96 60.00
C GLN A 172 4.22 -16.49 59.45
N ILE A 173 4.44 -17.79 59.64
CA ILE A 173 5.66 -18.47 59.19
C ILE A 173 5.48 -18.94 57.75
N THR A 174 6.41 -18.56 56.88
CA THR A 174 6.43 -18.91 55.46
C THR A 174 7.49 -19.98 55.15
N GLY A 175 8.57 -20.03 55.93
CA GLY A 175 9.65 -20.99 55.80
C GLY A 175 10.39 -21.22 57.12
N MET A 176 11.06 -22.38 57.21
CA MET A 176 11.91 -22.75 58.34
C MET A 176 13.15 -23.44 57.79
N LEU A 177 14.31 -23.07 58.32
CA LEU A 177 15.59 -23.63 57.91
C LEU A 177 16.49 -23.78 59.14
N ARG A 178 17.28 -24.85 59.17
CA ARG A 178 18.34 -25.04 60.16
C ARG A 178 19.66 -24.81 59.46
N ASP A 179 20.45 -23.85 59.93
CA ASP A 179 21.76 -23.56 59.35
C ASP A 179 22.81 -24.61 59.76
N LYS A 180 24.01 -24.53 59.17
CA LYS A 180 25.15 -25.39 59.52
C LYS A 180 25.62 -25.24 60.97
N GLN A 181 25.46 -24.07 61.59
CA GLN A 181 25.84 -23.82 62.97
C GLN A 181 24.81 -24.41 63.97
N GLY A 182 23.64 -24.84 63.48
CA GLY A 182 22.58 -25.47 64.25
C GLY A 182 21.54 -24.49 64.81
N ASN A 183 21.58 -23.22 64.42
CA ASN A 183 20.54 -22.24 64.71
C ASN A 183 19.30 -22.51 63.86
N VAL A 184 18.18 -21.99 64.32
CA VAL A 184 16.90 -22.19 63.66
C VAL A 184 16.36 -20.88 63.13
N TRP A 185 16.23 -20.80 61.82
CA TRP A 185 15.76 -19.62 61.10
C TRP A 185 14.29 -19.77 60.71
N PHE A 186 13.55 -18.68 60.88
CA PHE A 186 12.12 -18.56 60.60
C PHE A 186 11.89 -17.38 59.66
N ALA A 187 11.43 -17.65 58.44
CA ALA A 187 10.92 -16.62 57.56
C ALA A 187 9.50 -16.27 57.97
N THR A 188 9.24 -14.99 58.22
CA THR A 188 7.95 -14.49 58.66
C THR A 188 7.40 -13.43 57.71
N ASN A 189 6.14 -13.03 57.93
CA ASN A 189 5.51 -11.91 57.23
C ASN A 189 5.99 -10.53 57.73
N HIS A 190 6.90 -10.46 58.70
CA HIS A 190 7.43 -9.22 59.26
C HIS A 190 8.96 -9.28 59.47
N GLY A 191 9.65 -10.12 58.71
CA GLY A 191 11.11 -10.22 58.67
C GLY A 191 11.58 -11.67 58.80
N VAL A 192 12.79 -11.84 59.31
CA VAL A 192 13.37 -13.14 59.64
C VAL A 192 13.62 -13.19 61.14
N SER A 193 13.37 -14.34 61.77
CA SER A 193 13.78 -14.57 63.16
C SER A 193 14.77 -15.72 63.19
N CYS A 194 15.90 -15.54 63.86
CA CYS A 194 16.86 -16.58 64.18
C CYS A 194 16.69 -16.93 65.66
N TYR A 195 16.47 -18.20 65.97
CA TYR A 195 16.46 -18.71 67.33
C TYR A 195 17.83 -19.29 67.66
N VAL A 196 18.50 -18.67 68.61
CA VAL A 196 19.80 -19.12 69.09
C VAL A 196 19.70 -19.63 70.51
N TYR A 197 20.27 -20.80 70.69
CA TYR A 197 20.29 -21.48 71.98
C TYR A 197 21.33 -20.87 72.92
N SER A 198 21.04 -20.86 74.21
CA SER A 198 22.02 -20.49 75.24
C SER A 198 23.26 -21.39 75.18
N THR A 199 24.42 -20.77 75.39
CA THR A 199 25.73 -21.43 75.52
C THR A 199 26.00 -21.90 76.96
N ASP A 200 25.16 -21.51 77.93
CA ASP A 200 25.28 -21.99 79.31
C ASP A 200 24.95 -23.49 79.39
N THR A 201 25.92 -24.26 79.86
CA THR A 201 25.78 -25.71 80.04
C THR A 201 24.70 -26.11 81.05
N LEU A 202 24.32 -25.21 81.97
CA LEU A 202 23.28 -25.43 82.99
C LEU A 202 21.87 -25.14 82.46
N ASP A 203 21.72 -24.34 81.41
CA ASP A 203 20.43 -23.98 80.80
C ASP A 203 20.43 -24.28 79.30
N ARG A 204 20.36 -25.57 78.97
CA ARG A 204 20.36 -26.08 77.59
C ARG A 204 19.02 -25.89 76.86
N LEU A 205 17.98 -25.42 77.54
CA LEU A 205 16.63 -25.32 77.00
C LEU A 205 16.22 -23.88 76.67
N SER A 206 16.86 -22.89 77.29
CA SER A 206 16.66 -21.50 76.94
C SER A 206 17.41 -21.11 75.66
N GLY A 207 16.85 -20.11 75.00
CA GLY A 207 17.35 -19.52 73.79
C GLY A 207 16.53 -18.28 73.50
N SER A 208 17.11 -17.35 72.76
CA SER A 208 16.51 -16.07 72.43
C SER A 208 16.29 -15.97 70.92
N PHE A 209 15.29 -15.17 70.55
CA PHE A 209 15.13 -14.76 69.17
C PHE A 209 15.92 -13.49 68.90
N THR A 210 16.65 -13.50 67.80
CA THR A 210 17.12 -12.29 67.15
C THR A 210 16.34 -12.13 65.86
N HIS A 211 15.71 -10.97 65.67
CA HIS A 211 14.96 -10.70 64.44
C HIS A 211 15.70 -9.71 63.55
N PHE A 212 15.53 -9.91 62.25
CA PHE A 212 16.05 -9.07 61.20
C PHE A 212 14.89 -8.54 60.37
N THR A 213 14.72 -7.22 60.42
CA THR A 213 13.77 -6.45 59.60
C THR A 213 14.54 -5.46 58.75
N THR A 214 13.84 -4.58 58.04
CA THR A 214 14.47 -3.47 57.33
C THR A 214 15.31 -2.56 58.23
N LYS A 215 15.09 -2.54 59.55
CA LYS A 215 15.92 -1.78 60.50
C LYS A 215 17.29 -2.40 60.72
N GLU A 216 17.35 -3.73 60.78
CA GLU A 216 18.58 -4.50 60.98
C GLU A 216 19.26 -4.84 59.65
N GLY A 217 18.76 -4.26 58.54
CA GLY A 217 19.38 -4.35 57.23
C GLY A 217 18.83 -5.46 56.35
N LEU A 218 17.57 -5.89 56.49
CA LEU A 218 16.89 -6.73 55.50
C LEU A 218 16.31 -5.87 54.36
N SER A 219 16.29 -6.32 53.10
CA SER A 219 15.79 -5.50 51.98
C SER A 219 14.28 -5.23 52.05
N GLY A 220 13.51 -6.16 52.64
CA GLY A 220 12.06 -6.10 52.78
C GLY A 220 11.57 -7.05 53.88
N ASN A 221 10.41 -6.76 54.46
CA ASN A 221 9.91 -7.47 55.65
C ASN A 221 9.03 -8.69 55.31
N GLN A 222 8.66 -8.91 54.04
CA GLN A 222 7.88 -10.10 53.65
C GLN A 222 8.81 -11.16 53.09
N VAL A 223 9.26 -12.10 53.92
CA VAL A 223 10.14 -13.18 53.48
C VAL A 223 9.32 -14.38 53.08
N ARG A 224 9.51 -14.90 51.86
CA ARG A 224 8.68 -16.00 51.32
C ARG A 224 9.35 -17.38 51.32
N GLY A 225 10.67 -17.42 51.48
CA GLY A 225 11.46 -18.64 51.45
C GLY A 225 12.84 -18.39 52.03
N MET A 226 13.63 -19.46 52.17
CA MET A 226 15.01 -19.43 52.64
C MET A 226 15.79 -20.54 51.96
N LEU A 227 17.06 -20.28 51.64
CA LEU A 227 18.02 -21.27 51.15
C LEU A 227 19.36 -20.99 51.81
N GLU A 228 20.00 -22.03 52.31
CA GLU A 228 21.40 -21.99 52.72
C GLU A 228 22.23 -22.55 51.57
N ASP A 229 23.25 -21.82 51.12
CA ASP A 229 24.14 -22.28 50.06
C ASP A 229 25.29 -23.16 50.60
N LYS A 230 26.05 -23.82 49.70
CA LYS A 230 27.21 -24.64 50.07
C LYS A 230 28.30 -23.84 50.80
N ARG A 231 28.35 -22.51 50.65
CA ARG A 231 29.32 -21.63 51.33
C ARG A 231 28.86 -21.24 52.75
N GLY A 232 27.59 -21.44 53.10
CA GLY A 232 27.02 -21.11 54.41
C GLY A 232 26.28 -19.77 54.44
N ASN A 233 26.11 -19.09 53.29
CA ASN A 233 25.31 -17.88 53.25
C ASN A 233 23.81 -18.21 53.22
N LEU A 234 23.02 -17.34 53.83
CA LEU A 234 21.57 -17.48 53.90
C LEU A 234 20.87 -16.51 52.95
N TRP A 235 20.04 -17.04 52.07
CA TRP A 235 19.36 -16.30 51.02
C TRP A 235 17.88 -16.14 51.32
N PHE A 236 17.42 -14.89 51.38
CA PHE A 236 16.08 -14.47 51.77
C PHE A 236 15.39 -13.69 50.64
N PRO A 237 14.53 -14.33 49.83
CA PRO A 237 13.65 -13.63 48.91
C PRO A 237 12.60 -12.82 49.68
N THR A 238 12.70 -11.50 49.56
CA THR A 238 11.81 -10.51 50.19
C THR A 238 10.82 -9.91 49.18
N ASP A 239 9.86 -9.12 49.64
CA ASP A 239 8.99 -8.30 48.78
C ASP A 239 9.73 -7.19 48.03
N ASN A 240 10.92 -6.81 48.48
CA ASN A 240 11.73 -5.71 47.94
C ASN A 240 13.12 -6.17 47.46
N GLY A 241 13.19 -7.38 46.90
CA GLY A 241 14.42 -7.96 46.33
C GLY A 241 14.93 -9.17 47.11
N LEU A 242 16.19 -9.54 46.88
CA LEU A 242 16.84 -10.68 47.51
C LEU A 242 17.90 -10.19 48.50
N SER A 243 17.81 -10.66 49.74
CA SER A 243 18.81 -10.41 50.77
C SER A 243 19.67 -11.65 50.98
N CYS A 244 20.99 -11.49 50.94
CA CYS A 244 21.94 -12.51 51.35
C CYS A 244 22.54 -12.09 52.70
N PHE A 245 22.57 -13.03 53.64
CA PHE A 245 23.18 -12.84 54.95
C PHE A 245 24.45 -13.69 55.04
N ASP A 246 25.56 -13.00 55.27
CA ASP A 246 26.87 -13.58 55.58
C ASP A 246 27.01 -13.74 57.09
N PRO A 247 26.90 -14.96 57.65
CA PRO A 247 27.12 -15.15 59.08
C PRO A 247 28.60 -15.03 59.44
N ASP A 248 28.94 -14.20 60.44
CA ASP A 248 30.29 -14.16 61.04
C ASP A 248 30.48 -15.41 61.93
N GLU A 249 31.05 -16.46 61.34
CA GLU A 249 31.32 -17.73 62.04
C GLU A 249 32.26 -17.56 63.25
N ALA A 250 33.07 -16.51 63.31
CA ALA A 250 34.06 -16.31 64.38
C ALA A 250 33.47 -15.70 65.66
N ARG A 251 32.21 -15.23 65.64
CA ARG A 251 31.56 -14.57 66.79
C ARG A 251 30.45 -15.40 67.40
N ASP A 252 29.30 -15.47 66.75
CA ASP A 252 28.07 -16.02 67.31
C ASP A 252 27.09 -16.59 66.26
N GLY A 253 27.39 -16.49 64.95
CA GLY A 253 26.50 -16.93 63.88
C GLY A 253 25.23 -16.08 63.70
N ILE A 254 25.08 -14.97 64.44
CA ILE A 254 23.96 -14.03 64.39
C ILE A 254 24.44 -12.63 63.98
N SER A 255 25.68 -12.31 64.33
CA SER A 255 26.40 -11.15 63.83
C SER A 255 26.81 -11.46 62.40
N GLY A 256 26.38 -10.63 61.45
CA GLY A 256 26.63 -10.87 60.04
C GLY A 256 26.33 -9.65 59.19
N ARG A 257 26.66 -9.71 57.91
CA ARG A 257 26.44 -8.63 56.95
C ARG A 257 25.31 -9.01 55.99
N PHE A 258 24.33 -8.11 55.84
CA PHE A 258 23.38 -8.21 54.74
C PHE A 258 23.94 -7.57 53.48
N THR A 259 23.86 -8.31 52.39
CA THR A 259 24.08 -7.82 51.03
C THR A 259 22.77 -7.91 50.27
N HIS A 260 22.38 -6.82 49.61
CA HIS A 260 21.11 -6.72 48.90
C HIS A 260 21.31 -6.76 47.39
N PHE A 261 20.47 -7.55 46.75
CA PHE A 261 20.44 -7.67 45.30
C PHE A 261 19.09 -7.20 44.77
N ALA A 262 19.17 -6.32 43.78
CA ALA A 262 18.00 -5.79 43.09
C ALA A 262 17.40 -6.88 42.20
N ILE A 263 16.40 -7.60 42.71
CA ILE A 263 15.49 -8.42 41.91
C ILE A 263 14.15 -7.67 41.82
N PRO A 264 13.44 -7.66 40.67
CA PRO A 264 12.21 -6.89 40.51
C PRO A 264 11.17 -7.14 41.60
N LYS A 265 10.50 -6.08 42.05
CA LYS A 265 9.44 -6.14 43.08
C LYS A 265 8.38 -7.18 42.70
N GLY A 266 8.06 -8.07 43.64
CA GLY A 266 7.11 -9.16 43.41
C GLY A 266 7.75 -10.49 42.95
N ALA A 267 9.07 -10.52 42.77
CA ALA A 267 9.83 -11.73 42.52
C ALA A 267 9.97 -12.61 43.77
N SER A 268 8.86 -13.09 44.31
CA SER A 268 8.92 -14.18 45.27
C SER A 268 9.30 -15.45 44.53
N GLY A 269 10.50 -15.94 44.78
CA GLY A 269 10.96 -17.22 44.22
C GLY A 269 9.93 -18.30 44.45
N SER A 270 9.30 -18.81 43.38
CA SER A 270 8.42 -19.98 43.41
C SER A 270 9.23 -21.25 43.69
N SER A 271 10.51 -21.23 43.31
CA SER A 271 11.49 -22.30 43.45
C SER A 271 12.87 -21.70 43.65
N MET A 272 13.67 -22.28 44.55
CA MET A 272 15.08 -21.95 44.72
C MET A 272 15.89 -23.25 44.72
N LEU A 273 17.03 -23.26 44.04
CA LEU A 273 17.90 -24.41 43.92
C LEU A 273 19.35 -23.94 43.83
N GLU A 274 20.26 -24.59 44.54
CA GLU A 274 21.68 -24.49 44.26
C GLU A 274 22.07 -25.67 43.38
N ASP A 275 22.67 -25.40 42.21
CA ASP A 275 23.10 -26.45 41.29
C ASP A 275 24.38 -27.16 41.77
N SER A 276 24.75 -28.27 41.12
CA SER A 276 25.96 -29.04 41.43
C SER A 276 27.23 -28.21 41.34
N ARG A 277 27.27 -27.18 40.48
CA ARG A 277 28.39 -26.24 40.28
C ARG A 277 28.45 -25.12 41.35
N GLY A 278 27.40 -24.94 42.14
CA GLY A 278 27.32 -23.91 43.18
C GLY A 278 26.73 -22.58 42.70
N ASN A 279 26.07 -22.54 41.54
CA ASN A 279 25.26 -21.38 41.14
C ASN A 279 23.88 -21.48 41.78
N LEU A 280 23.31 -20.32 42.10
CA LEU A 280 21.99 -20.24 42.71
C LEU A 280 20.95 -19.88 41.67
N TRP A 281 19.89 -20.67 41.62
CA TRP A 281 18.79 -20.50 40.69
C TRP A 281 17.52 -20.12 41.42
N PHE A 282 16.88 -19.05 40.96
CA PHE A 282 15.64 -18.52 41.50
C PHE A 282 14.59 -18.49 40.39
N GLY A 283 13.61 -19.39 40.46
CA GLY A 283 12.46 -19.38 39.57
C GLY A 283 11.45 -18.34 40.06
N VAL A 284 11.02 -17.44 39.17
CA VAL A 284 10.09 -16.37 39.53
C VAL A 284 8.85 -16.45 38.66
N LYS A 285 7.68 -16.50 39.32
CA LYS A 285 6.41 -16.53 38.63
C LYS A 285 6.22 -15.24 37.81
N LYS A 286 6.03 -15.39 36.50
CA LYS A 286 5.88 -14.31 35.48
C LYS A 286 7.14 -13.48 35.22
N ASN A 287 8.32 -13.87 35.71
CA ASN A 287 9.54 -13.05 35.55
C ASN A 287 10.80 -13.90 35.32
N GLY A 288 10.62 -15.09 34.75
CA GLY A 288 11.69 -15.98 34.31
C GLY A 288 12.43 -16.69 35.44
N ALA A 289 13.68 -17.06 35.15
CA ALA A 289 14.62 -17.62 36.11
C ALA A 289 15.84 -16.70 36.25
N TYR A 290 16.29 -16.48 37.48
CA TYR A 290 17.53 -15.77 37.77
C TYR A 290 18.60 -16.78 38.18
N CYS A 291 19.77 -16.70 37.55
CA CYS A 291 20.96 -17.43 37.97
C CYS A 291 21.93 -16.45 38.63
N PHE A 292 22.39 -16.73 39.84
CA PHE A 292 23.46 -16.02 40.50
C PHE A 292 24.73 -16.85 40.45
N VAL A 293 25.77 -16.27 39.85
CA VAL A 293 27.09 -16.87 39.74
C VAL A 293 28.04 -16.09 40.66
N PHE A 294 28.71 -16.79 41.56
CA PHE A 294 29.69 -16.18 42.46
C PHE A 294 30.96 -15.78 41.70
N ASP A 295 31.46 -14.56 41.97
CA ASP A 295 32.78 -14.15 41.52
C ASP A 295 33.84 -14.77 42.45
N THR A 296 34.63 -15.69 41.90
CA THR A 296 35.68 -16.40 42.64
C THR A 296 36.97 -15.58 42.77
N SER A 297 37.08 -14.44 42.07
CA SER A 297 38.27 -13.57 42.06
C SER A 297 38.18 -12.40 43.05
N ALA A 298 36.96 -12.08 43.50
CA ALA A 298 36.73 -11.02 44.47
C ALA A 298 37.23 -11.42 45.88
N HIS A 299 37.81 -10.45 46.60
CA HIS A 299 38.14 -10.62 48.02
C HIS A 299 36.89 -10.60 48.93
N ASP A 300 35.75 -10.09 48.44
CA ASP A 300 34.47 -10.06 49.18
C ASP A 300 33.69 -11.35 48.88
N ALA A 301 33.30 -12.10 49.92
CA ALA A 301 32.78 -13.48 49.81
C ALA A 301 31.44 -13.59 49.04
N ILE A 302 30.73 -12.47 48.87
CA ILE A 302 29.39 -12.38 48.27
C ILE A 302 29.38 -11.44 47.04
N ALA A 303 30.50 -11.31 46.32
CA ALA A 303 30.49 -10.72 44.99
C ALA A 303 30.02 -11.75 43.95
N GLY A 304 29.19 -11.32 43.00
CA GLY A 304 28.67 -12.18 41.94
C GLY A 304 27.74 -11.44 40.98
N ALA A 305 27.32 -12.11 39.91
CA ALA A 305 26.48 -11.54 38.86
C ALA A 305 25.15 -12.29 38.73
N PHE A 306 24.07 -11.55 38.54
CA PHE A 306 22.77 -12.11 38.17
C PHE A 306 22.63 -12.17 36.65
N THR A 307 22.26 -13.34 36.15
CA THR A 307 21.83 -13.55 34.78
C THR A 307 20.34 -13.87 34.78
N LEU A 308 19.56 -13.04 34.07
CA LEU A 308 18.12 -13.26 33.88
C LEU A 308 17.90 -14.13 32.62
N PHE A 309 17.04 -15.12 32.77
CA PHE A 309 16.52 -15.95 31.68
C PHE A 309 15.01 -15.73 31.56
N THR A 310 14.58 -15.17 30.44
CA THR A 310 13.18 -15.04 30.01
C THR A 310 12.96 -15.75 28.68
N THR A 311 11.76 -15.64 28.12
CA THR A 311 11.41 -16.01 26.75
C THR A 311 12.34 -15.39 25.71
N GLU A 312 12.76 -14.14 25.92
CA GLU A 312 13.77 -13.48 25.06
C GLU A 312 15.17 -14.10 25.17
N ASN A 313 15.43 -14.84 26.24
CA ASN A 313 16.72 -15.49 26.51
C ASN A 313 16.63 -17.02 26.38
N GLY A 314 15.58 -17.50 25.72
CA GLY A 314 15.43 -18.89 25.35
C GLY A 314 14.67 -19.74 26.34
N LEU A 315 13.98 -19.22 27.37
CA LEU A 315 12.97 -20.04 28.08
C LEU A 315 11.71 -20.20 27.23
N ILE A 316 10.95 -21.28 27.42
CA ILE A 316 9.65 -21.43 26.73
C ILE A 316 8.56 -20.48 27.29
N ASP A 317 8.62 -20.18 28.58
CA ASP A 317 7.63 -19.35 29.28
C ASP A 317 8.26 -18.71 30.52
N ASP A 318 7.88 -17.46 30.80
CA ASP A 318 8.43 -16.65 31.89
C ASP A 318 7.88 -17.03 33.27
N SER A 319 6.92 -17.95 33.36
CA SER A 319 6.36 -18.42 34.62
C SER A 319 7.01 -19.73 35.03
N VAL A 320 8.21 -19.65 35.58
CA VAL A 320 8.92 -20.80 36.16
C VAL A 320 8.27 -21.17 37.49
N GLU A 321 7.74 -22.39 37.59
CA GLU A 321 7.06 -22.91 38.79
C GLU A 321 8.00 -23.81 39.62
N ARG A 322 8.93 -24.53 38.97
CA ARG A 322 9.92 -25.38 39.65
C ARG A 322 11.20 -25.51 38.82
N ILE A 323 12.33 -25.63 39.51
CA ILE A 323 13.64 -25.95 38.93
C ILE A 323 14.11 -27.28 39.52
N PHE A 324 14.62 -28.17 38.68
CA PHE A 324 15.14 -29.48 39.05
C PHE A 324 16.46 -29.72 38.32
N GLU A 325 17.47 -30.24 39.01
CA GLU A 325 18.73 -30.68 38.41
C GLU A 325 18.75 -32.21 38.37
N ASP A 326 19.09 -32.80 37.23
CA ASP A 326 19.29 -34.25 37.11
C ASP A 326 20.71 -34.68 37.46
N SER A 327 20.94 -36.00 37.55
CA SER A 327 22.24 -36.56 37.91
C SER A 327 23.37 -36.28 36.90
N ASP A 328 23.03 -35.87 35.68
CA ASP A 328 23.98 -35.48 34.62
C ASP A 328 24.27 -33.96 34.62
N GLY A 329 23.66 -33.19 35.52
CA GLY A 329 23.84 -31.75 35.64
C GLY A 329 23.05 -30.93 34.61
N ASN A 330 22.02 -31.51 33.98
CA ASN A 330 21.04 -30.73 33.22
C ASN A 330 20.07 -30.05 34.18
N LEU A 331 19.70 -28.82 33.84
CA LEU A 331 18.69 -28.07 34.57
C LEU A 331 17.35 -28.10 33.83
N TRP A 332 16.32 -28.51 34.55
CA TRP A 332 14.96 -28.65 34.08
C TRP A 332 14.07 -27.57 34.71
N PHE A 333 13.55 -26.69 33.86
CA PHE A 333 12.66 -25.60 34.22
C PHE A 333 11.23 -25.98 33.88
N ALA A 334 10.46 -26.32 34.92
CA ALA A 334 9.03 -26.55 34.82
C ALA A 334 8.33 -25.19 34.71
N THR A 335 7.78 -24.89 33.55
CA THR A 335 7.09 -23.62 33.29
C THR A 335 5.57 -23.81 33.20
N ALA A 336 4.82 -22.71 33.14
CA ALA A 336 3.37 -22.78 32.97
C ALA A 336 2.93 -23.40 31.63
N ASN A 337 3.76 -23.28 30.57
CA ASN A 337 3.46 -23.67 29.19
C ASN A 337 4.58 -24.50 28.54
N GLY A 338 5.12 -25.47 29.28
CA GLY A 338 6.03 -26.48 28.76
C GLY A 338 7.25 -26.66 29.63
N LEU A 339 8.19 -27.46 29.15
CA LEU A 339 9.42 -27.79 29.85
C LEU A 339 10.61 -27.22 29.08
N SER A 340 11.49 -26.49 29.77
CA SER A 340 12.78 -26.08 29.20
C SER A 340 13.91 -26.84 29.88
N ARG A 341 14.81 -27.43 29.09
CA ARG A 341 16.03 -28.07 29.58
C ARG A 341 17.23 -27.26 29.15
N LEU A 342 18.07 -26.90 30.10
CA LEU A 342 19.39 -26.34 29.87
C LEU A 342 20.42 -27.47 30.03
N ALA A 343 21.15 -27.74 28.95
CA ALA A 343 22.21 -28.73 28.96
C ALA A 343 23.36 -28.30 29.90
N PRO A 344 24.23 -29.23 30.33
CA PRO A 344 25.35 -28.90 31.18
C PRO A 344 26.27 -27.94 30.41
N TYR A 345 26.68 -26.85 31.05
CA TYR A 345 27.52 -25.82 30.45
C TYR A 345 28.88 -25.76 31.17
N PRO A 346 29.97 -25.41 30.46
CA PRO A 346 31.26 -25.20 31.11
C PRO A 346 31.21 -23.97 32.02
N ASP A 347 32.06 -23.96 33.05
CA ASP A 347 32.21 -22.81 33.94
C ASP A 347 32.71 -21.61 33.13
N SER A 348 31.84 -20.62 32.93
CA SER A 348 32.12 -19.39 32.19
C SER A 348 31.91 -18.18 33.09
N PRO A 349 32.80 -17.15 33.05
CA PRO A 349 32.56 -15.88 33.71
C PRO A 349 31.27 -15.20 33.26
N ASP A 350 30.82 -15.48 32.03
CA ASP A 350 29.61 -14.91 31.42
C ASP A 350 28.31 -15.64 31.85
N GLY A 351 28.42 -16.65 32.72
CA GLY A 351 27.29 -17.43 33.23
C GLY A 351 26.84 -18.59 32.32
N PRO A 352 25.66 -19.18 32.60
CA PRO A 352 25.12 -20.27 31.80
C PRO A 352 24.85 -19.83 30.36
N GLY A 353 25.15 -20.71 29.39
CA GLY A 353 24.74 -20.50 28.00
C GLY A 353 23.21 -20.40 27.86
N ARG A 354 22.72 -19.74 26.80
CA ARG A 354 21.29 -19.54 26.54
C ARG A 354 20.66 -20.62 25.64
N ASN A 355 21.29 -21.79 25.54
CA ASN A 355 20.84 -22.88 24.68
C ASN A 355 19.88 -23.80 25.44
N PHE A 356 18.60 -23.45 25.41
CA PHE A 356 17.54 -24.30 25.93
C PHE A 356 16.99 -25.21 24.83
N THR A 357 16.62 -26.42 25.24
CA THR A 357 15.78 -27.33 24.45
C THR A 357 14.39 -27.38 25.08
N HIS A 358 13.36 -27.29 24.25
CA HIS A 358 11.98 -27.18 24.68
C HIS A 358 11.17 -28.43 24.40
N TYR A 359 10.24 -28.71 25.31
CA TYR A 359 9.32 -29.83 25.17
C TYR A 359 7.89 -29.37 25.47
N THR A 360 7.00 -29.64 24.53
CA THR A 360 5.55 -29.38 24.60
C THR A 360 4.77 -30.62 24.18
N MET A 361 3.45 -30.50 24.07
CA MET A 361 2.60 -31.54 23.47
C MET A 361 2.98 -31.88 22.01
N GLU A 362 3.61 -30.96 21.27
CA GLU A 362 4.07 -31.22 19.90
C GLU A 362 5.22 -32.22 19.88
N GLU A 363 6.19 -32.08 20.80
CA GLU A 363 7.32 -33.00 20.97
C GLU A 363 6.91 -34.32 21.68
N GLY A 364 5.68 -34.40 22.20
CA GLY A 364 5.12 -35.63 22.74
C GLY A 364 4.83 -35.63 24.24
N LEU A 365 4.95 -34.49 24.95
CA LEU A 365 4.50 -34.40 26.34
C LEU A 365 2.99 -34.67 26.45
N SER A 366 2.57 -35.23 27.58
CA SER A 366 1.15 -35.46 27.85
C SER A 366 0.36 -34.16 28.01
N GLY A 367 0.99 -33.08 28.49
CA GLY A 367 0.38 -31.76 28.65
C GLY A 367 1.43 -30.66 28.88
N ASN A 368 1.08 -29.40 28.60
CA ASN A 368 2.02 -28.28 28.67
C ASN A 368 2.24 -27.72 30.09
N HIS A 369 1.28 -27.88 31.01
CA HIS A 369 1.48 -27.37 32.37
C HIS A 369 2.26 -28.39 33.19
N ILE A 370 3.51 -28.08 33.51
CA ILE A 370 4.44 -29.00 34.15
C ILE A 370 4.28 -28.98 35.68
N GLY A 371 4.08 -30.16 36.25
CA GLY A 371 4.02 -30.41 37.68
C GLY A 371 5.36 -30.90 38.25
N PRO A 372 5.33 -31.69 39.34
CA PRO A 372 6.52 -32.35 39.87
C PRO A 372 7.30 -33.18 38.84
N ILE A 373 8.63 -33.03 38.89
CA ILE A 373 9.65 -33.76 38.12
C ILE A 373 10.45 -34.63 39.09
N THR A 374 10.82 -35.84 38.68
CA THR A 374 11.76 -36.72 39.39
C THR A 374 12.57 -37.55 38.39
N GLU A 375 13.78 -37.94 38.78
CA GLU A 375 14.63 -38.86 38.02
C GLU A 375 14.59 -40.26 38.65
N ASP A 376 14.60 -41.32 37.83
CA ASP A 376 14.73 -42.71 38.30
C ASP A 376 16.18 -43.24 38.27
N LYS A 377 16.39 -44.48 38.74
CA LYS A 377 17.74 -45.09 38.78
C LYS A 377 18.36 -45.34 37.40
N GLN A 378 17.55 -45.36 36.33
CA GLN A 378 18.01 -45.51 34.95
C GLN A 378 18.25 -44.15 34.26
N LYS A 379 18.19 -43.04 35.00
CA LYS A 379 18.27 -41.66 34.49
C LYS A 379 17.11 -41.25 33.60
N ASN A 380 15.97 -41.94 33.66
CA ASN A 380 14.77 -41.46 32.99
C ASN A 380 14.12 -40.34 33.80
N ILE A 381 13.60 -39.34 33.11
CA ILE A 381 12.94 -38.20 33.73
C ILE A 381 11.43 -38.41 33.70
N TRP A 382 10.83 -38.45 34.88
CA TRP A 382 9.40 -38.61 35.09
C TRP A 382 8.75 -37.27 35.40
N ILE A 383 7.80 -36.88 34.56
CA ILE A 383 7.16 -35.56 34.61
C ILE A 383 5.67 -35.74 34.76
N SER A 384 5.08 -35.06 35.73
CA SER A 384 3.62 -34.97 35.82
C SER A 384 3.11 -33.72 35.11
N THR A 385 1.98 -33.83 34.42
CA THR A 385 1.36 -32.73 33.67
C THR A 385 -0.12 -32.60 34.05
N THR A 386 -0.84 -31.65 33.46
CA THR A 386 -2.30 -31.53 33.63
C THR A 386 -3.13 -32.63 32.98
N LEU A 387 -2.52 -33.43 32.10
CA LEU A 387 -3.21 -34.45 31.31
C LEU A 387 -2.67 -35.87 31.56
N GLY A 388 -1.67 -36.02 32.43
CA GLY A 388 -1.15 -37.31 32.88
C GLY A 388 0.32 -37.26 33.29
N ILE A 389 1.07 -38.29 32.91
CA ILE A 389 2.52 -38.43 33.18
C ILE A 389 3.25 -38.50 31.84
N SER A 390 4.43 -37.90 31.73
CA SER A 390 5.36 -38.05 30.62
C SER A 390 6.65 -38.67 31.13
N LEU A 391 7.15 -39.67 30.41
CA LEU A 391 8.46 -40.31 30.63
C LEU A 391 9.40 -39.84 29.52
N LEU A 392 10.54 -39.29 29.91
CA LEU A 392 11.61 -38.92 28.99
C LEU A 392 12.75 -39.93 29.16
N VAL A 393 12.98 -40.74 28.13
CA VAL A 393 14.03 -41.76 28.08
C VAL A 393 15.24 -41.20 27.30
N PRO A 394 16.46 -41.18 27.88
CA PRO A 394 17.64 -40.68 27.19
C PRO A 394 18.06 -41.60 26.02
N LEU A 395 18.38 -41.02 24.87
CA LEU A 395 18.84 -41.73 23.67
C LEU A 395 20.38 -41.81 23.66
N ALA A 396 20.92 -42.97 23.28
CA ALA A 396 22.35 -43.28 23.36
C ALA A 396 23.27 -42.56 22.34
N LYS A 397 22.72 -41.72 21.45
CA LYS A 397 23.48 -40.90 20.50
C LYS A 397 22.90 -39.49 20.47
N GLU A 398 23.78 -38.49 20.50
CA GLU A 398 23.48 -37.09 20.14
C GLU A 398 23.13 -37.04 18.65
N ASP A 399 21.88 -37.37 18.34
CA ASP A 399 21.37 -37.20 16.99
C ASP A 399 20.92 -35.74 16.84
N THR A 400 21.83 -34.88 16.42
CA THR A 400 21.62 -33.43 16.25
C THR A 400 20.51 -33.08 15.25
N SER A 401 19.95 -34.06 14.53
CA SER A 401 18.80 -33.89 13.63
C SER A 401 17.43 -34.15 14.25
N SER A 402 17.35 -34.63 15.50
CA SER A 402 16.07 -34.89 16.17
C SER A 402 15.44 -33.60 16.71
N LYS A 403 14.20 -33.29 16.26
CA LYS A 403 13.37 -32.20 16.82
C LYS A 403 13.09 -32.37 18.32
N THR A 404 13.16 -33.58 18.86
CA THR A 404 12.89 -33.87 20.29
C THR A 404 14.14 -33.88 21.16
N GLY A 405 15.30 -33.44 20.65
CA GLY A 405 16.57 -33.54 21.36
C GLY A 405 16.95 -35.00 21.70
N ASN A 406 17.90 -35.18 22.63
CA ASN A 406 18.41 -36.49 23.06
C ASN A 406 17.43 -37.34 23.88
N TYR A 407 16.12 -37.05 23.88
CA TYR A 407 15.12 -37.78 24.66
C TYR A 407 13.98 -38.31 23.80
N GLN A 408 13.57 -39.54 24.08
CA GLN A 408 12.32 -40.12 23.60
C GLN A 408 11.23 -39.86 24.63
N ILE A 409 10.10 -39.29 24.19
CA ILE A 409 9.00 -38.90 25.08
C ILE A 409 7.84 -39.88 24.96
N ILE A 410 7.44 -40.46 26.09
CA ILE A 410 6.32 -41.39 26.20
C ILE A 410 5.28 -40.80 27.16
N ALA A 411 4.12 -40.44 26.61
CA ALA A 411 3.00 -39.89 27.37
C ALA A 411 2.04 -40.99 27.85
N TYR A 412 1.71 -40.96 29.15
CA TYR A 412 0.71 -41.81 29.80
C TYR A 412 -0.49 -40.96 30.24
N ASN A 413 -1.67 -41.29 29.75
CA ASN A 413 -2.93 -40.59 30.05
C ASN A 413 -4.02 -41.57 30.53
N ARG A 414 -5.26 -41.07 30.72
CA ARG A 414 -6.42 -41.90 31.13
C ARG A 414 -6.65 -43.13 30.26
N ALA A 415 -6.41 -43.03 28.95
CA ALA A 415 -6.58 -44.15 28.03
C ALA A 415 -5.48 -45.22 28.18
N ASN A 416 -4.32 -44.90 28.76
CA ASN A 416 -3.29 -45.87 29.17
C ASN A 416 -3.59 -46.52 30.52
N GLY A 417 -4.76 -46.27 31.12
CA GLY A 417 -5.14 -46.79 32.43
C GLY A 417 -4.75 -45.91 33.61
N LEU A 418 -4.20 -44.71 33.36
CA LEU A 418 -3.89 -43.73 34.41
C LEU A 418 -5.19 -43.10 34.95
N LYS A 419 -5.69 -43.59 36.08
CA LYS A 419 -6.92 -43.06 36.69
C LYS A 419 -6.61 -41.82 37.55
N GLN A 420 -7.45 -40.79 37.47
CA GLN A 420 -7.54 -39.71 38.48
C GLN A 420 -6.23 -38.97 38.80
N LEU A 421 -5.40 -38.74 37.77
CA LEU A 421 -4.16 -37.96 37.88
C LEU A 421 -4.21 -36.72 36.98
N GLU A 422 -5.21 -35.86 37.17
CA GLU A 422 -5.31 -34.59 36.42
C GLU A 422 -4.23 -33.58 36.83
N ARG A 423 -3.75 -33.59 38.07
CA ARG A 423 -2.63 -32.74 38.49
C ARG A 423 -1.94 -33.35 39.69
N ALA A 424 -0.71 -33.84 39.51
CA ALA A 424 0.10 -34.29 40.62
C ALA A 424 0.60 -33.09 41.44
N ILE A 425 0.51 -33.20 42.75
CA ILE A 425 0.92 -32.19 43.73
C ILE A 425 2.32 -32.49 44.26
N SER A 426 2.64 -33.78 44.38
CA SER A 426 3.97 -34.25 44.82
C SER A 426 4.27 -35.61 44.21
N VAL A 427 5.55 -35.87 44.02
CA VAL A 427 6.11 -37.16 43.60
C VAL A 427 7.18 -37.57 44.59
N ILE A 428 7.26 -38.87 44.89
CA ILE A 428 8.34 -39.46 45.69
C ILE A 428 8.84 -40.71 44.97
N LEU A 429 10.16 -40.82 44.83
CA LEU A 429 10.84 -42.05 44.44
C LEU A 429 11.20 -42.83 45.71
N ASP A 430 10.57 -43.99 45.89
CA ASP A 430 10.96 -45.00 46.88
C ASP A 430 12.22 -45.69 46.36
N SER A 431 13.36 -45.23 46.89
CA SER A 431 14.69 -45.68 46.46
C SER A 431 14.96 -47.14 46.82
N ASN A 432 14.34 -47.67 47.87
CA ASN A 432 14.54 -49.05 48.34
C ASN A 432 13.78 -50.06 47.48
N SER A 433 12.52 -49.76 47.15
CA SER A 433 11.64 -50.68 46.42
C SER A 433 11.51 -50.36 44.92
N ASN A 434 12.28 -49.40 44.42
CA ASN A 434 12.28 -48.92 43.03
C ASN A 434 10.87 -48.56 42.51
N ARG A 435 10.14 -47.74 43.29
CA ARG A 435 8.75 -47.34 43.00
C ARG A 435 8.62 -45.83 42.95
N ILE A 436 7.74 -45.34 42.10
CA ILE A 436 7.36 -43.93 42.06
C ILE A 436 5.93 -43.77 42.52
N TRP A 437 5.70 -42.81 43.40
CA TRP A 437 4.40 -42.46 43.95
C TRP A 437 4.02 -41.04 43.56
N TRP A 438 2.89 -40.87 42.88
CA TRP A 438 2.30 -39.57 42.59
C TRP A 438 1.06 -39.33 43.44
N ARG A 439 1.03 -38.15 44.07
CA ARG A 439 -0.13 -37.65 44.81
C ARG A 439 -0.95 -36.69 43.97
N SER A 440 -2.25 -36.91 43.81
CA SER A 440 -3.18 -35.93 43.23
C SER A 440 -4.21 -35.48 44.27
N ASN A 441 -5.12 -34.57 43.88
CA ASN A 441 -6.29 -34.25 44.71
C ASN A 441 -7.31 -35.39 44.78
N GLU A 442 -7.27 -36.31 43.82
CA GLU A 442 -8.27 -37.35 43.59
C GLU A 442 -7.79 -38.75 44.03
N GLY A 443 -6.52 -38.90 44.40
CA GLY A 443 -6.01 -40.16 44.91
C GLY A 443 -4.49 -40.30 44.84
N LEU A 444 -4.06 -41.55 44.86
CA LEU A 444 -2.65 -41.96 44.87
C LEU A 444 -2.38 -42.96 43.75
N THR A 445 -1.37 -42.66 42.94
CA THR A 445 -0.95 -43.54 41.85
C THR A 445 0.47 -44.02 42.13
N MET A 446 0.69 -45.32 42.00
CA MET A 446 1.99 -45.96 42.18
C MET A 446 2.42 -46.70 40.92
N LEU A 447 3.69 -46.57 40.56
CA LEU A 447 4.34 -47.37 39.55
C LEU A 447 5.52 -48.12 40.16
N ASN A 448 5.57 -49.42 39.90
CA ASN A 448 6.74 -50.24 40.22
C ASN A 448 7.63 -50.33 38.98
N LEU A 449 8.83 -49.76 39.08
CA LEU A 449 9.77 -49.69 37.95
C LEU A 449 10.37 -51.05 37.61
N ASP A 450 10.52 -51.97 38.58
CA ASP A 450 11.06 -53.32 38.33
C ASP A 450 10.15 -54.16 37.43
N GLN A 451 8.85 -53.88 37.46
CA GLN A 451 7.86 -54.57 36.64
C GLN A 451 7.55 -53.79 35.36
N PHE A 452 7.93 -52.52 35.30
CA PHE A 452 7.64 -51.65 34.18
C PHE A 452 8.51 -52.01 32.98
N GLN A 453 7.85 -52.24 31.84
CA GLN A 453 8.54 -52.45 30.57
C GLN A 453 8.13 -51.35 29.61
N GLU A 454 9.14 -50.69 29.04
CA GLU A 454 8.94 -49.72 27.96
C GLU A 454 8.26 -50.39 26.75
N PRO A 455 7.39 -49.66 26.04
CA PRO A 455 6.87 -50.12 24.76
C PRO A 455 8.02 -50.15 23.73
N LYS A 456 8.48 -51.35 23.36
CA LYS A 456 9.56 -51.57 22.39
C LYS A 456 9.09 -52.06 21.00
N ALA A 457 7.79 -52.28 20.82
CA ALA A 457 7.26 -52.88 19.59
C ALA A 457 6.80 -51.80 18.61
N SER A 458 7.21 -51.92 17.34
CA SER A 458 6.59 -51.20 16.23
C SER A 458 5.13 -51.67 16.08
N PRO A 459 4.16 -50.78 15.79
CA PRO A 459 2.80 -51.19 15.49
C PRO A 459 2.74 -52.05 14.23
N ALA A 460 1.70 -52.89 14.11
CA ALA A 460 1.55 -53.74 12.93
C ALA A 460 1.46 -52.91 11.63
N THR A 461 1.91 -53.48 10.51
CA THR A 461 1.87 -52.85 9.18
C THR A 461 0.51 -52.22 8.88
N VAL A 462 0.51 -50.98 8.36
CA VAL A 462 -0.71 -50.27 7.99
C VAL A 462 -1.44 -51.04 6.87
N ARG A 463 -2.77 -51.16 6.99
CA ARG A 463 -3.61 -51.81 5.99
C ARG A 463 -4.61 -50.81 5.42
N LEU A 464 -4.80 -50.84 4.11
CA LEU A 464 -5.87 -50.10 3.45
C LEU A 464 -7.20 -50.85 3.66
N ASN A 465 -8.22 -50.16 4.17
CA ASN A 465 -9.53 -50.73 4.45
C ASN A 465 -10.46 -50.58 3.24
N THR A 466 -10.59 -49.36 2.74
CA THR A 466 -11.45 -49.00 1.61
C THR A 466 -10.97 -47.72 0.94
N ILE A 467 -11.42 -47.50 -0.29
CA ILE A 467 -11.22 -46.26 -1.03
C ILE A 467 -12.60 -45.71 -1.41
N GLU A 468 -12.91 -44.48 -1.03
CA GLU A 468 -14.12 -43.80 -1.49
C GLU A 468 -13.84 -42.97 -2.74
N ILE A 469 -14.83 -42.86 -3.62
CA ILE A 469 -14.76 -42.04 -4.81
C ILE A 469 -15.86 -40.98 -4.71
N LYS A 470 -15.49 -39.70 -4.74
CA LYS A 470 -16.43 -38.57 -4.53
C LYS A 470 -17.25 -38.68 -3.24
N GLN A 471 -16.62 -39.06 -2.13
CA GLN A 471 -17.28 -39.22 -0.82
C GLN A 471 -18.44 -40.23 -0.82
N HIS A 472 -18.42 -41.17 -1.77
CA HIS A 472 -19.34 -42.30 -1.77
C HIS A 472 -18.57 -43.56 -1.40
N PHE A 473 -19.02 -44.23 -0.35
CA PHE A 473 -18.60 -45.59 -0.02
C PHE A 473 -19.01 -46.55 -1.14
N LEU A 474 -18.07 -47.37 -1.61
CA LEU A 474 -18.28 -48.36 -2.67
C LEU A 474 -17.95 -49.75 -2.16
N ASP A 475 -18.89 -50.70 -2.28
CA ASP A 475 -18.60 -52.12 -2.14
C ASP A 475 -18.06 -52.65 -3.47
N TYR A 476 -16.73 -52.68 -3.60
CA TYR A 476 -16.07 -53.06 -4.85
C TYR A 476 -16.35 -54.51 -5.26
N ARG A 477 -16.76 -55.37 -4.33
CA ARG A 477 -17.10 -56.77 -4.62
C ARG A 477 -18.47 -56.90 -5.26
N ARG A 478 -19.38 -55.96 -4.97
CA ARG A 478 -20.73 -55.90 -5.53
C ARG A 478 -20.83 -55.03 -6.77
N LEU A 479 -19.74 -54.38 -7.20
CA LEU A 479 -19.72 -53.57 -8.42
C LEU A 479 -19.99 -54.38 -9.69
N GLN A 480 -20.01 -55.72 -9.68
CA GLN A 480 -20.46 -56.55 -10.80
C GLN A 480 -21.98 -56.83 -10.80
N ASP A 481 -22.70 -56.51 -9.72
CA ASP A 481 -24.17 -56.65 -9.62
C ASP A 481 -24.84 -55.41 -10.22
N ALA A 482 -25.57 -55.59 -11.32
CA ALA A 482 -26.27 -54.53 -12.04
C ALA A 482 -27.25 -53.73 -11.15
N THR A 483 -27.83 -54.37 -10.13
CA THR A 483 -28.76 -53.75 -9.18
C THR A 483 -28.04 -52.75 -8.27
N TYR A 484 -26.82 -53.08 -7.84
CA TYR A 484 -25.99 -52.22 -7.01
C TYR A 484 -25.34 -51.11 -7.85
N GLN A 485 -24.91 -51.41 -9.08
CA GLN A 485 -24.42 -50.42 -10.03
C GLN A 485 -25.43 -49.30 -10.28
N GLY A 486 -26.70 -49.64 -10.51
CA GLY A 486 -27.76 -48.67 -10.81
C GLY A 486 -28.10 -47.71 -9.65
N GLN A 487 -27.69 -48.04 -8.42
CA GLN A 487 -27.86 -47.16 -7.25
C GLN A 487 -26.76 -46.10 -7.15
N ILE A 488 -25.65 -46.27 -7.87
CA ILE A 488 -24.49 -45.37 -7.85
C ILE A 488 -24.45 -44.64 -9.19
N ALA A 489 -24.57 -43.31 -9.19
CA ALA A 489 -24.68 -42.49 -10.39
C ALA A 489 -23.52 -42.65 -11.41
N PHE A 490 -22.38 -43.21 -10.99
CA PHE A 490 -21.21 -43.48 -11.83
C PHE A 490 -20.75 -44.95 -11.79
N GLY A 491 -21.56 -45.86 -11.24
CA GLY A 491 -21.22 -47.27 -11.00
C GLY A 491 -20.84 -48.04 -12.28
N GLU A 492 -21.56 -47.82 -13.39
CA GLU A 492 -21.28 -48.46 -14.69
C GLU A 492 -19.85 -48.17 -15.20
N ARG A 493 -19.30 -46.98 -14.92
CA ARG A 493 -17.98 -46.56 -15.40
C ARG A 493 -16.82 -47.14 -14.59
N LEU A 494 -17.12 -47.77 -13.45
CA LEU A 494 -16.12 -48.34 -12.55
C LEU A 494 -15.86 -49.83 -12.80
N VAL A 495 -16.74 -50.53 -13.51
CA VAL A 495 -16.65 -51.99 -13.70
C VAL A 495 -15.35 -52.42 -14.40
N GLU A 496 -14.89 -51.63 -15.36
CA GLU A 496 -13.65 -51.88 -16.12
C GLU A 496 -12.43 -51.15 -15.53
N SER A 497 -12.60 -50.43 -14.42
CA SER A 497 -11.54 -49.57 -13.85
C SER A 497 -10.55 -50.31 -12.95
N PHE A 498 -10.79 -51.59 -12.61
CA PHE A 498 -9.92 -52.38 -11.75
C PHE A 498 -10.02 -53.88 -12.07
N ASN A 499 -9.02 -54.67 -11.69
CA ASN A 499 -8.95 -56.09 -12.07
C ASN A 499 -9.61 -57.03 -11.06
N SER A 500 -9.42 -56.77 -9.75
CA SER A 500 -9.87 -57.64 -8.67
C SER A 500 -9.92 -56.89 -7.34
N VAL A 501 -10.59 -57.47 -6.34
CA VAL A 501 -10.66 -56.96 -4.96
C VAL A 501 -10.03 -58.00 -4.02
N PRO A 502 -9.20 -57.62 -3.03
CA PRO A 502 -8.67 -58.55 -2.04
C PRO A 502 -9.78 -59.24 -1.23
N ALA A 503 -9.51 -60.47 -0.80
CA ALA A 503 -10.51 -61.32 -0.12
C ALA A 503 -11.04 -60.71 1.19
N PHE A 504 -10.19 -60.02 1.97
CA PHE A 504 -10.54 -59.53 3.31
C PHE A 504 -10.76 -58.02 3.39
N TYR A 505 -10.25 -57.24 2.43
CA TYR A 505 -10.35 -55.77 2.41
C TYR A 505 -11.16 -55.28 1.20
N ASN A 506 -11.78 -54.11 1.31
CA ASN A 506 -12.71 -53.58 0.32
C ASN A 506 -12.08 -52.45 -0.50
N TYR A 507 -11.02 -52.74 -1.24
CA TYR A 507 -10.40 -51.79 -2.16
C TYR A 507 -10.00 -52.48 -3.49
N PRO A 508 -10.02 -51.77 -4.62
CA PRO A 508 -9.68 -52.33 -5.93
C PRO A 508 -8.16 -52.50 -6.12
N LEU A 509 -7.72 -53.53 -6.84
CA LEU A 509 -6.34 -53.70 -7.28
C LEU A 509 -6.17 -53.21 -8.73
N ASN A 510 -5.06 -52.51 -9.02
CA ASN A 510 -4.76 -51.87 -10.32
C ASN A 510 -5.81 -50.84 -10.75
N LEU A 511 -6.16 -49.92 -9.85
CA LEU A 511 -7.22 -48.94 -10.07
C LEU A 511 -6.83 -47.92 -11.15
N SER A 512 -7.74 -47.72 -12.10
CA SER A 512 -7.58 -46.91 -13.30
C SER A 512 -8.80 -46.03 -13.52
N LEU A 513 -8.78 -44.81 -13.01
CA LEU A 513 -9.98 -43.97 -12.95
C LEU A 513 -10.06 -42.97 -14.10
N PRO A 514 -11.27 -42.71 -14.65
CA PRO A 514 -11.51 -41.58 -15.54
C PRO A 514 -11.24 -40.24 -14.84
N TYR A 515 -10.77 -39.23 -15.58
CA TYR A 515 -10.49 -37.88 -15.07
C TYR A 515 -11.57 -37.27 -14.16
N ARG A 516 -12.86 -37.52 -14.45
CA ARG A 516 -13.98 -36.95 -13.67
C ARG A 516 -14.18 -37.58 -12.29
N LEU A 517 -13.49 -38.68 -12.00
CA LEU A 517 -13.53 -39.43 -10.74
C LEU A 517 -12.19 -39.29 -10.00
N ASN A 518 -11.69 -38.06 -9.88
CA ASN A 518 -10.38 -37.73 -9.31
C ASN A 518 -10.44 -37.22 -7.85
N HIS A 519 -11.53 -37.50 -7.15
CA HIS A 519 -11.67 -37.24 -5.72
C HIS A 519 -11.67 -38.59 -5.01
N LEU A 520 -10.58 -38.86 -4.29
CA LEU A 520 -10.35 -40.14 -3.61
C LEU A 520 -10.13 -39.92 -2.12
N THR A 521 -10.82 -40.71 -1.32
CA THR A 521 -10.57 -40.79 0.13
C THR A 521 -10.02 -42.18 0.45
N PHE A 522 -8.82 -42.24 1.02
CA PHE A 522 -8.19 -43.48 1.42
C PHE A 522 -8.44 -43.72 2.91
N HIS A 523 -9.09 -44.81 3.26
CA HIS A 523 -9.25 -45.21 4.66
C HIS A 523 -8.29 -46.34 4.98
N PHE A 524 -7.46 -46.14 6.00
CA PHE A 524 -6.44 -47.10 6.41
C PHE A 524 -6.51 -47.32 7.93
N SER A 525 -5.88 -48.37 8.41
CA SER A 525 -5.72 -48.60 9.85
C SER A 525 -4.49 -49.46 10.13
N ALA A 526 -3.91 -49.25 11.29
CA ALA A 526 -2.92 -50.14 11.89
C ALA A 526 -3.49 -50.73 13.17
N ILE A 527 -2.89 -51.83 13.62
CA ILE A 527 -3.26 -52.45 14.89
C ILE A 527 -2.07 -52.31 15.83
N ASP A 528 -2.29 -51.55 16.90
CA ASP A 528 -1.48 -51.59 18.10
C ASP A 528 -2.36 -52.16 19.21
N TRP A 529 -2.16 -53.43 19.52
CA TRP A 529 -2.91 -54.13 20.57
C TRP A 529 -2.66 -53.55 21.97
N GLN A 530 -1.54 -52.84 22.17
CA GLN A 530 -1.12 -52.33 23.46
C GLN A 530 -1.68 -50.92 23.71
N ALA A 531 -1.68 -50.07 22.68
CA ALA A 531 -2.10 -48.68 22.81
C ALA A 531 -2.81 -48.16 21.54
N PRO A 532 -4.00 -48.70 21.19
CA PRO A 532 -4.69 -48.35 19.94
C PRO A 532 -5.07 -46.87 19.86
N HIS A 533 -5.28 -46.20 20.99
CA HIS A 533 -5.62 -44.78 21.08
C HIS A 533 -4.40 -43.84 20.89
N ASN A 534 -3.18 -44.37 20.93
CA ASN A 534 -1.95 -43.62 20.70
C ASN A 534 -1.43 -43.75 19.27
N LEU A 535 -2.08 -44.56 18.42
CA LEU A 535 -1.76 -44.63 17.01
C LEU A 535 -1.94 -43.26 16.35
N ARG A 536 -0.88 -42.80 15.70
CA ARG A 536 -0.90 -41.67 14.79
C ARG A 536 -0.52 -42.17 13.40
N TYR A 537 -1.03 -41.54 12.36
CA TYR A 537 -0.76 -41.86 10.98
C TYR A 537 -0.14 -40.66 10.29
N ARG A 538 0.73 -40.96 9.34
CA ARG A 538 1.16 -40.00 8.33
C ARG A 538 1.06 -40.64 6.96
N TYR A 539 0.81 -39.82 5.97
CA TYR A 539 0.66 -40.28 4.59
C TYR A 539 1.30 -39.29 3.62
N ILE A 540 1.55 -39.77 2.41
CA ILE A 540 2.09 -38.98 1.30
C ILE A 540 1.59 -39.57 -0.02
N MET A 541 1.29 -38.72 -0.99
CA MET A 541 0.98 -39.13 -2.35
C MET A 541 2.18 -38.87 -3.26
N GLU A 542 2.94 -39.93 -3.55
CA GLU A 542 4.08 -39.82 -4.47
C GLU A 542 3.60 -39.48 -5.88
N GLY A 543 4.22 -38.45 -6.46
CA GLY A 543 3.78 -37.83 -7.71
C GLY A 543 2.93 -36.56 -7.52
N LEU A 544 2.59 -36.20 -6.27
CA LEU A 544 1.87 -34.96 -5.93
C LEU A 544 2.51 -34.20 -4.76
N ASP A 545 2.79 -34.89 -3.65
CA ASP A 545 3.29 -34.31 -2.40
C ASP A 545 4.82 -34.43 -2.30
N ASP A 546 5.50 -33.37 -1.83
CA ASP A 546 6.97 -33.36 -1.62
C ASP A 546 7.39 -33.82 -0.22
N GLU A 547 6.51 -33.68 0.79
CA GLU A 547 6.77 -34.02 2.19
C GLU A 547 5.62 -34.86 2.79
N TRP A 548 5.93 -35.62 3.85
CA TRP A 548 4.92 -36.39 4.59
C TRP A 548 3.95 -35.49 5.36
N SER A 549 2.69 -35.90 5.46
CA SER A 549 1.72 -35.23 6.32
C SER A 549 2.19 -35.22 7.79
N ALA A 550 1.78 -34.20 8.56
CA ALA A 550 1.96 -34.21 10.00
C ALA A 550 1.29 -35.45 10.62
N PRO A 551 1.89 -36.10 11.62
CA PRO A 551 1.28 -37.22 12.32
C PRO A 551 -0.08 -36.86 12.93
N SER A 552 -1.15 -37.45 12.40
CA SER A 552 -2.53 -37.21 12.82
C SER A 552 -3.16 -38.48 13.40
N ARG A 553 -4.22 -38.35 14.21
CA ARG A 553 -5.03 -39.51 14.63
C ARG A 553 -6.02 -39.94 13.55
N GLU A 554 -6.23 -39.09 12.54
CA GLU A 554 -7.13 -39.38 11.43
C GLU A 554 -6.57 -40.54 10.63
N ASN A 555 -7.45 -41.51 10.35
CA ASN A 555 -7.12 -42.72 9.62
C ASN A 555 -7.70 -42.67 8.19
N GLU A 556 -7.92 -41.45 7.70
CA GLU A 556 -8.38 -41.13 6.36
C GLU A 556 -7.49 -40.06 5.73
N ALA A 557 -7.31 -40.15 4.41
CA ALA A 557 -6.63 -39.14 3.60
C ALA A 557 -7.53 -38.74 2.43
N ASP A 558 -7.97 -37.48 2.42
CA ASP A 558 -8.89 -36.92 1.41
C ASP A 558 -8.11 -36.13 0.33
N TYR A 559 -8.04 -36.68 -0.88
CA TYR A 559 -7.38 -36.05 -2.02
C TYR A 559 -8.41 -35.58 -3.04
N ARG A 560 -8.50 -34.25 -3.20
CA ARG A 560 -9.46 -33.60 -4.11
C ARG A 560 -8.78 -33.15 -5.39
N ASN A 561 -9.47 -33.39 -6.50
CA ASN A 561 -9.09 -32.90 -7.82
C ASN A 561 -7.68 -33.35 -8.27
N LEU A 562 -7.38 -34.63 -8.10
CA LEU A 562 -6.10 -35.20 -8.50
C LEU A 562 -5.86 -35.02 -10.02
N PRO A 563 -4.66 -34.57 -10.44
CA PRO A 563 -4.35 -34.42 -11.87
C PRO A 563 -4.25 -35.79 -12.57
N PRO A 564 -4.30 -35.85 -13.91
CA PRO A 564 -3.99 -37.07 -14.64
C PRO A 564 -2.55 -37.51 -14.41
N GLY A 565 -2.35 -38.79 -14.09
CA GLY A 565 -1.04 -39.31 -13.74
C GLY A 565 -1.10 -40.69 -13.10
N SER A 566 0.07 -41.22 -12.77
CA SER A 566 0.24 -42.42 -11.96
C SER A 566 0.73 -41.99 -10.57
N TYR A 567 0.07 -42.49 -9.54
CA TYR A 567 0.32 -42.12 -8.16
C TYR A 567 0.53 -43.35 -7.30
N THR A 568 1.37 -43.21 -6.28
CA THR A 568 1.54 -44.20 -5.22
C THR A 568 1.15 -43.56 -3.90
N PHE A 569 0.02 -43.98 -3.34
CA PHE A 569 -0.40 -43.57 -2.01
C PHE A 569 0.42 -44.34 -0.98
N LYS A 570 1.14 -43.62 -0.10
CA LYS A 570 1.92 -44.20 0.99
C LYS A 570 1.38 -43.79 2.34
N ALA A 571 1.30 -44.73 3.29
CA ALA A 571 0.89 -44.46 4.66
C ALA A 571 1.72 -45.25 5.67
N GLN A 572 1.99 -44.64 6.82
CA GLN A 572 2.68 -45.24 7.96
C GLN A 572 1.95 -44.93 9.26
N ALA A 573 2.05 -45.84 10.23
CA ALA A 573 1.56 -45.63 11.57
C ALA A 573 2.73 -45.46 12.54
N ILE A 574 2.53 -44.61 13.52
CA ILE A 574 3.45 -44.31 14.60
C ILE A 574 2.75 -44.78 15.88
N GLY A 575 3.36 -45.76 16.54
CA GLY A 575 2.81 -46.38 17.74
C GLY A 575 3.14 -45.59 19.01
N ALA A 576 2.71 -46.10 20.17
CA ALA A 576 3.03 -45.46 21.46
C ALA A 576 4.53 -45.39 21.77
N ALA A 577 5.34 -46.25 21.15
CA ALA A 577 6.79 -46.24 21.24
C ALA A 577 7.46 -45.16 20.37
N GLN A 578 6.73 -44.33 19.62
CA GLN A 578 7.29 -43.44 18.58
C GLN A 578 8.10 -44.19 17.51
N ILE A 579 7.91 -45.50 17.40
CA ILE A 579 8.50 -46.34 16.35
C ILE A 579 7.50 -46.40 15.20
N GLU A 580 8.01 -46.15 14.00
CA GLU A 580 7.24 -46.19 12.75
C GLU A 580 7.00 -47.63 12.30
N SER A 581 5.85 -47.89 11.67
CA SER A 581 5.56 -49.16 11.00
C SER A 581 6.10 -49.20 9.57
N GLU A 582 6.09 -50.39 8.99
CA GLU A 582 6.33 -50.60 7.57
C GLU A 582 5.36 -49.76 6.71
N ILE A 583 5.88 -49.19 5.62
CA ILE A 583 5.14 -48.35 4.69
C ILE A 583 4.13 -49.19 3.91
N LEU A 584 2.85 -48.84 4.00
CA LEU A 584 1.83 -49.26 3.05
C LEU A 584 2.04 -48.47 1.75
N ALA A 585 2.11 -49.13 0.60
CA ALA A 585 2.13 -48.49 -0.71
C ALA A 585 0.98 -49.03 -1.59
N TYR A 586 0.25 -48.13 -2.23
CA TYR A 586 -0.88 -48.46 -3.11
C TYR A 586 -0.82 -47.66 -4.41
N ASP A 587 -0.66 -48.36 -5.53
CA ASP A 587 -0.53 -47.78 -6.86
C ASP A 587 -1.88 -47.64 -7.58
N PHE A 588 -2.14 -46.47 -8.17
CA PHE A 588 -3.30 -46.22 -9.01
C PHE A 588 -3.01 -45.18 -10.09
N ARG A 589 -3.88 -45.08 -11.09
CA ARG A 589 -3.75 -44.10 -12.18
C ARG A 589 -5.05 -43.34 -12.45
N ILE A 590 -4.91 -42.06 -12.77
CA ILE A 590 -6.00 -41.21 -13.26
C ILE A 590 -5.75 -40.94 -14.74
N LEU A 591 -6.67 -41.39 -15.57
CA LEU A 591 -6.61 -41.24 -17.01
C LEU A 591 -6.80 -39.78 -17.42
N PRO A 592 -6.04 -39.26 -18.39
CA PRO A 592 -6.24 -37.91 -18.89
C PRO A 592 -7.62 -37.76 -19.53
N PRO A 593 -8.26 -36.60 -19.37
CA PRO A 593 -9.50 -36.31 -20.08
C PRO A 593 -9.23 -36.23 -21.58
N LEU A 594 -10.29 -36.41 -22.39
CA LEU A 594 -10.19 -36.43 -23.85
C LEU A 594 -9.42 -35.22 -24.41
N TRP A 595 -9.54 -34.06 -23.78
CA TRP A 595 -8.92 -32.81 -24.20
C TRP A 595 -7.43 -32.63 -23.81
N LEU A 596 -6.88 -33.54 -23.00
CA LEU A 596 -5.44 -33.59 -22.64
C LEU A 596 -4.75 -34.81 -23.27
N THR A 597 -5.39 -35.47 -24.24
CA THR A 597 -4.78 -36.57 -25.00
C THR A 597 -3.86 -36.04 -26.09
N TRP A 598 -2.87 -36.83 -26.50
CA TRP A 598 -1.93 -36.43 -27.56
C TRP A 598 -2.62 -35.99 -28.86
N TRP A 599 -3.72 -36.65 -29.25
CA TRP A 599 -4.48 -36.29 -30.45
C TRP A 599 -5.33 -35.02 -30.24
N ALA A 600 -5.76 -34.70 -29.02
CA ALA A 600 -6.37 -33.41 -28.71
C ALA A 600 -5.37 -32.26 -28.85
N TYR A 601 -4.11 -32.46 -28.43
CA TYR A 601 -3.05 -31.49 -28.70
C TYR A 601 -2.78 -31.30 -30.20
N VAL A 602 -2.90 -32.36 -31.02
CA VAL A 602 -2.84 -32.24 -32.49
C VAL A 602 -4.01 -31.40 -33.01
N ILE A 603 -5.23 -31.60 -32.49
CA ILE A 603 -6.40 -30.78 -32.83
C ILE A 603 -6.21 -29.33 -32.36
N TYR A 604 -5.62 -29.09 -31.20
CA TYR A 604 -5.31 -27.74 -30.67
C TYR A 604 -4.24 -27.02 -31.47
N ALA A 605 -3.20 -27.74 -31.89
CA ALA A 605 -2.19 -27.21 -32.79
C ALA A 605 -2.83 -26.88 -34.15
N GLY A 606 -3.70 -27.75 -34.67
CA GLY A 606 -4.44 -27.51 -35.91
C GLY A 606 -5.42 -26.35 -35.83
N SER A 607 -6.22 -26.25 -34.77
CA SER A 607 -7.15 -25.15 -34.54
C SER A 607 -6.40 -23.86 -34.20
N GLY A 608 -5.30 -23.94 -33.47
CA GLY A 608 -4.37 -22.85 -33.22
C GLY A 608 -3.72 -22.34 -34.50
N LEU A 609 -3.31 -23.22 -35.42
CA LEU A 609 -2.82 -22.85 -36.75
C LEU A 609 -3.93 -22.26 -37.63
N LEU A 610 -5.17 -22.78 -37.55
CA LEU A 610 -6.32 -22.23 -38.26
C LEU A 610 -6.74 -20.86 -37.69
N ILE A 611 -6.66 -20.68 -36.37
CA ILE A 611 -6.91 -19.41 -35.67
C ILE A 611 -5.77 -18.45 -35.98
N LEU A 612 -4.50 -18.87 -35.99
CA LEU A 612 -3.37 -18.04 -36.41
C LEU A 612 -3.46 -17.68 -37.90
N TYR A 613 -3.90 -18.60 -38.75
CA TYR A 613 -4.19 -18.33 -40.15
C TYR A 613 -5.34 -17.32 -40.28
N SER A 614 -6.41 -17.50 -39.50
CA SER A 614 -7.59 -16.63 -39.48
C SER A 614 -7.32 -15.28 -38.83
N ILE A 615 -6.45 -15.20 -37.81
CA ILE A 615 -5.94 -13.98 -37.17
C ILE A 615 -5.00 -13.30 -38.13
N ARG A 616 -4.06 -14.00 -38.77
CA ARG A 616 -3.20 -13.45 -39.81
C ARG A 616 -4.03 -12.91 -40.97
N GLU A 617 -5.08 -13.61 -41.39
CA GLU A 617 -5.96 -13.18 -42.46
C GLU A 617 -6.90 -12.06 -42.02
N TYR A 618 -7.39 -12.08 -40.77
CA TYR A 618 -8.16 -11.00 -40.15
C TYR A 618 -7.29 -9.75 -39.93
N GLU A 619 -6.05 -9.89 -39.50
CA GLU A 619 -5.06 -8.84 -39.39
C GLU A 619 -4.71 -8.32 -40.77
N LEU A 620 -4.47 -9.15 -41.78
CA LEU A 620 -4.26 -8.68 -43.16
C LEU A 620 -5.49 -7.92 -43.67
N ARG A 621 -6.70 -8.41 -43.40
CA ARG A 621 -7.96 -7.73 -43.74
C ARG A 621 -8.13 -6.44 -42.94
N ARG A 622 -7.70 -6.40 -41.68
CA ARG A 622 -7.74 -5.23 -40.79
C ARG A 622 -6.68 -4.22 -41.18
N TYR A 623 -5.48 -4.62 -41.56
CA TYR A 623 -4.43 -3.77 -42.11
C TYR A 623 -4.85 -3.21 -43.46
N ARG A 624 -5.45 -4.02 -44.35
CA ARG A 624 -6.03 -3.54 -45.61
C ARG A 624 -7.19 -2.59 -45.36
N ALA A 625 -8.12 -2.93 -44.48
CA ALA A 625 -9.26 -2.08 -44.12
C ALA A 625 -8.83 -0.83 -43.34
N GLN A 626 -7.77 -0.87 -42.55
CA GLN A 626 -7.19 0.28 -41.85
C GLN A 626 -6.40 1.15 -42.80
N ALA A 627 -5.64 0.59 -43.73
CA ALA A 627 -4.98 1.34 -44.79
C ALA A 627 -6.01 1.99 -45.72
N GLU A 628 -7.09 1.30 -46.05
CA GLU A 628 -8.20 1.81 -46.87
C GLU A 628 -9.03 2.84 -46.12
N ASN A 629 -9.38 2.60 -44.85
CA ASN A 629 -10.02 3.61 -44.00
C ASN A 629 -9.12 4.81 -43.75
N ARG A 630 -7.80 4.61 -43.62
CA ARG A 630 -6.83 5.70 -43.46
C ARG A 630 -6.75 6.50 -44.74
N ARG A 631 -6.71 5.86 -45.91
CA ARG A 631 -6.76 6.53 -47.21
C ARG A 631 -8.08 7.26 -47.43
N LEU A 632 -9.22 6.67 -47.02
CA LEU A 632 -10.54 7.30 -47.06
C LEU A 632 -10.61 8.51 -46.11
N ARG A 633 -10.05 8.40 -44.90
CA ARG A 633 -9.96 9.51 -43.95
C ARG A 633 -9.01 10.60 -44.41
N GLU A 634 -7.89 10.25 -45.03
CA GLU A 634 -6.96 11.22 -45.64
C GLU A 634 -7.65 11.94 -46.81
N LEU A 635 -8.42 11.21 -47.64
CA LEU A 635 -9.24 11.79 -48.70
C LEU A 635 -10.36 12.69 -48.15
N ASP A 636 -11.06 12.27 -47.09
CA ASP A 636 -12.13 13.07 -46.49
C ASP A 636 -11.57 14.28 -45.72
N ALA A 637 -10.43 14.14 -45.04
CA ALA A 637 -9.73 15.25 -44.41
C ALA A 637 -9.25 16.27 -45.46
N TYR A 638 -8.69 15.79 -46.57
CA TYR A 638 -8.31 16.62 -47.71
C TYR A 638 -9.53 17.35 -48.30
N LYS A 639 -10.64 16.66 -48.55
CA LYS A 639 -11.89 17.28 -49.01
C LYS A 639 -12.41 18.33 -48.02
N THR A 640 -12.36 18.04 -46.72
CA THR A 640 -12.86 18.94 -45.68
C THR A 640 -12.00 20.21 -45.57
N SER A 641 -10.67 20.07 -45.65
CA SER A 641 -9.73 21.20 -45.71
C SER A 641 -9.96 22.05 -46.96
N LEU A 642 -10.12 21.40 -48.12
CA LEU A 642 -10.45 22.06 -49.39
C LEU A 642 -11.73 22.92 -49.30
N TYR A 643 -12.84 22.37 -48.80
CA TYR A 643 -14.08 23.13 -48.66
C TYR A 643 -13.95 24.28 -47.67
N THR A 644 -13.15 24.11 -46.61
CA THR A 644 -12.95 25.14 -45.60
C THR A 644 -12.16 26.33 -46.17
N ASN A 645 -11.07 26.08 -46.89
CA ASN A 645 -10.24 27.13 -47.48
C ASN A 645 -10.98 27.92 -48.57
N ILE A 646 -11.73 27.23 -49.44
CA ILE A 646 -12.55 27.88 -50.49
C ILE A 646 -13.62 28.79 -49.86
N ALA A 647 -14.32 28.30 -48.83
CA ALA A 647 -15.34 29.09 -48.17
C ALA A 647 -14.77 30.33 -47.48
N HIS A 648 -13.54 30.25 -46.96
CA HIS A 648 -12.84 31.38 -46.36
C HIS A 648 -12.48 32.44 -47.41
N GLU A 649 -11.83 32.05 -48.51
CA GLU A 649 -11.43 32.98 -49.57
C GLU A 649 -12.63 33.66 -50.28
N PHE A 650 -13.82 33.05 -50.24
CA PHE A 650 -15.04 33.70 -50.76
C PHE A 650 -15.68 34.66 -49.76
N ARG A 651 -15.67 34.36 -48.46
CA ARG A 651 -16.36 35.17 -47.45
C ARG A 651 -15.66 36.49 -47.16
N THR A 652 -14.33 36.55 -47.23
CA THR A 652 -13.57 37.78 -46.97
C THR A 652 -13.91 38.91 -47.94
N PRO A 653 -13.81 38.74 -49.28
CA PRO A 653 -14.23 39.78 -50.23
C PRO A 653 -15.73 40.07 -50.14
N LEU A 654 -16.56 39.05 -49.85
CA LEU A 654 -18.01 39.25 -49.69
C LEU A 654 -18.36 40.12 -48.47
N THR A 655 -17.63 39.96 -47.36
CA THR A 655 -17.78 40.78 -46.15
C THR A 655 -17.46 42.24 -46.43
N ILE A 656 -16.38 42.50 -47.17
CA ILE A 656 -15.99 43.86 -47.57
C ILE A 656 -17.03 44.47 -48.52
N ILE A 657 -17.50 43.71 -49.52
CA ILE A 657 -18.50 44.19 -50.47
C ILE A 657 -19.80 44.57 -49.74
N LEU A 658 -20.34 43.65 -48.95
CA LEU A 658 -21.61 43.88 -48.24
C LEU A 658 -21.47 45.00 -47.19
N GLY A 659 -20.35 45.01 -46.46
CA GLY A 659 -20.07 46.01 -45.44
C GLY A 659 -19.91 47.42 -46.01
N MET A 660 -19.09 47.60 -47.05
CA MET A 660 -18.88 48.91 -47.67
C MET A 660 -20.11 49.41 -48.43
N VAL A 661 -20.91 48.52 -49.03
CA VAL A 661 -22.21 48.90 -49.61
C VAL A 661 -23.12 49.48 -48.53
N SER A 662 -23.14 48.88 -47.33
CA SER A 662 -23.91 49.41 -46.20
C SER A 662 -23.38 50.79 -45.75
N ARG A 663 -22.06 50.97 -45.63
CA ARG A 663 -21.46 52.26 -45.23
C ARG A 663 -21.68 53.39 -46.23
N ILE A 664 -21.61 53.09 -47.54
CA ILE A 664 -21.94 54.05 -48.59
C ILE A 664 -23.43 54.42 -48.55
N LYS A 665 -24.30 53.49 -48.14
CA LYS A 665 -25.73 53.76 -47.95
C LYS A 665 -26.00 54.66 -46.73
N GLU A 666 -25.22 54.50 -45.65
CA GLU A 666 -25.31 55.33 -44.44
C GLU A 666 -24.76 56.75 -44.66
N ASP A 667 -23.54 56.87 -45.18
CA ASP A 667 -22.90 58.17 -45.46
C ASP A 667 -22.16 58.12 -46.82
N PRO A 668 -22.88 58.44 -47.91
CA PRO A 668 -22.29 58.43 -49.25
C PRO A 668 -21.12 59.40 -49.40
N LYS A 669 -21.11 60.56 -48.72
CA LYS A 669 -20.07 61.56 -48.95
C LYS A 669 -18.72 61.12 -48.40
N LYS A 670 -18.72 60.45 -47.24
CA LYS A 670 -17.51 59.98 -46.57
C LYS A 670 -16.91 58.75 -47.25
N TRP A 671 -17.75 57.78 -47.65
CA TRP A 671 -17.27 56.45 -48.03
C TRP A 671 -17.39 56.10 -49.52
N TYR A 672 -17.95 56.97 -50.38
CA TYR A 672 -18.19 56.63 -51.79
C TYR A 672 -16.91 56.27 -52.55
N HIS A 673 -15.87 57.11 -52.49
CA HIS A 673 -14.63 56.86 -53.23
C HIS A 673 -13.86 55.65 -52.70
N GLU A 674 -13.66 55.58 -51.38
CA GLU A 674 -12.92 54.50 -50.75
C GLU A 674 -13.67 53.16 -50.84
N GLY A 675 -14.96 53.16 -50.52
CA GLY A 675 -15.80 51.96 -50.57
C GLY A 675 -16.04 51.42 -51.99
N MET A 676 -16.23 52.28 -53.00
CA MET A 676 -16.39 51.81 -54.40
C MET A 676 -15.12 51.13 -54.91
N HIS A 677 -13.94 51.66 -54.58
CA HIS A 677 -12.68 51.03 -54.94
C HIS A 677 -12.51 49.64 -54.29
N MET A 678 -12.87 49.51 -53.01
CA MET A 678 -12.80 48.23 -52.28
C MET A 678 -13.81 47.20 -52.81
N ILE A 679 -15.04 47.62 -53.13
CA ILE A 679 -16.08 46.76 -53.72
C ILE A 679 -15.65 46.24 -55.09
N ALA A 680 -15.19 47.13 -55.98
CA ALA A 680 -14.78 46.77 -57.34
C ALA A 680 -13.60 45.79 -57.36
N ARG A 681 -12.63 46.00 -56.45
CA ARG A 681 -11.46 45.11 -56.31
C ARG A 681 -11.88 43.72 -55.80
N SER A 682 -12.69 43.69 -54.74
CA SER A 682 -13.19 42.45 -54.13
C SER A 682 -14.08 41.63 -55.09
N GLY A 683 -14.92 42.31 -55.89
CA GLY A 683 -15.78 41.67 -56.88
C GLY A 683 -15.01 41.02 -58.03
N LYS A 684 -13.97 41.70 -58.55
CA LYS A 684 -13.07 41.15 -59.57
C LYS A 684 -12.31 39.91 -59.07
N GLN A 685 -11.85 39.94 -57.82
CA GLN A 685 -11.18 38.79 -57.20
C GLN A 685 -12.09 37.56 -57.08
N LEU A 686 -13.34 37.76 -56.64
CA LEU A 686 -14.31 36.68 -56.51
C LEU A 686 -14.66 36.04 -57.87
N LEU A 687 -14.83 36.85 -58.91
CA LEU A 687 -15.10 36.36 -60.26
C LEU A 687 -13.93 35.54 -60.83
N LEU A 688 -12.69 36.00 -60.60
CA LEU A 688 -11.49 35.27 -61.01
C LEU A 688 -11.41 33.89 -60.36
N LEU A 689 -11.65 33.83 -59.04
CA LEU A 689 -11.67 32.59 -58.26
C LEU A 689 -12.73 31.59 -58.75
N VAL A 690 -13.95 32.06 -59.04
CA VAL A 690 -15.05 31.20 -59.53
C VAL A 690 -14.72 30.62 -60.90
N ASN A 691 -14.19 31.43 -61.82
CA ASN A 691 -13.85 30.98 -63.17
C ASN A 691 -12.71 29.94 -63.15
N GLN A 692 -11.70 30.12 -62.31
CA GLN A 692 -10.62 29.15 -62.13
C GLN A 692 -11.12 27.80 -61.61
N MET A 693 -12.10 27.81 -60.69
CA MET A 693 -12.72 26.59 -60.18
C MET A 693 -13.56 25.85 -61.24
N LEU A 694 -14.27 26.60 -62.09
CA LEU A 694 -15.07 26.04 -63.18
C LEU A 694 -14.19 25.38 -64.25
N ASP A 695 -13.06 26.00 -64.60
CA ASP A 695 -12.11 25.46 -65.57
C ASP A 695 -11.48 24.15 -65.08
N LEU A 696 -11.09 24.07 -63.79
CA LEU A 696 -10.61 22.83 -63.17
C LEU A 696 -11.65 21.70 -63.22
N ARG A 697 -12.93 22.01 -62.94
CA ARG A 697 -13.99 20.99 -63.01
C ARG A 697 -14.29 20.51 -64.44
N LYS A 698 -14.06 21.35 -65.45
CA LYS A 698 -14.19 20.95 -66.85
C LYS A 698 -13.05 20.02 -67.27
N LEU A 699 -11.84 20.25 -66.76
CA LEU A 699 -10.67 19.38 -66.96
C LEU A 699 -10.85 18.01 -66.29
N ASP A 700 -11.27 17.95 -65.03
CA ASP A 700 -11.51 16.69 -64.29
C ASP A 700 -12.51 15.75 -64.97
N LYS A 701 -13.48 16.30 -65.70
CA LYS A 701 -14.50 15.53 -66.42
C LYS A 701 -14.11 15.23 -67.88
N GLY A 702 -12.91 15.59 -68.30
CA GLY A 702 -12.45 15.47 -69.70
C GLY A 702 -13.32 16.25 -70.70
N LYS A 703 -14.03 17.29 -70.24
CA LYS A 703 -15.01 18.05 -71.05
C LYS A 703 -14.41 19.28 -71.73
N LEU A 704 -13.17 19.66 -71.38
CA LEU A 704 -12.46 20.76 -72.03
C LEU A 704 -11.83 20.23 -73.33
N LYS A 705 -12.31 20.71 -74.49
CA LYS A 705 -11.80 20.33 -75.81
C LYS A 705 -10.81 21.40 -76.29
N LEU A 706 -9.67 20.97 -76.82
CA LEU A 706 -8.68 21.87 -77.42
C LEU A 706 -9.17 22.40 -78.76
N ASN A 707 -9.06 23.70 -78.97
CA ASN A 707 -9.34 24.36 -80.24
C ASN A 707 -8.02 24.67 -80.94
N LEU A 708 -7.43 23.64 -81.55
CA LEU A 708 -6.12 23.72 -82.19
C LEU A 708 -6.20 24.52 -83.50
N GLN A 709 -5.33 25.51 -83.63
CA GLN A 709 -5.15 26.35 -84.82
C GLN A 709 -3.69 26.26 -85.27
N GLN A 710 -3.46 26.22 -86.58
CA GLN A 710 -2.11 26.23 -87.15
C GLN A 710 -1.63 27.68 -87.27
N GLY A 711 -0.48 28.01 -86.68
CA GLY A 711 0.09 29.35 -86.77
C GLY A 711 1.53 29.44 -86.28
N ASP A 712 2.14 30.62 -86.41
CA ASP A 712 3.49 30.88 -85.86
C ASP A 712 3.44 31.06 -84.34
N LEU A 713 3.80 29.99 -83.63
CA LEU A 713 3.77 29.95 -82.18
C LEU A 713 4.83 30.86 -81.55
N VAL A 714 6.01 30.97 -82.17
CA VAL A 714 7.09 31.83 -81.67
C VAL A 714 6.68 33.29 -81.79
N GLY A 715 6.08 33.67 -82.93
CA GLY A 715 5.48 35.00 -83.11
C GLY A 715 4.41 35.33 -82.05
N PHE A 716 3.53 34.39 -81.76
CA PHE A 716 2.48 34.56 -80.74
C PHE A 716 3.03 34.66 -79.31
N LEU A 717 3.99 33.82 -78.92
CA LEU A 717 4.64 33.90 -77.61
C LEU A 717 5.37 35.22 -77.41
N ASN A 718 6.04 35.73 -78.45
CA ASN A 718 6.70 37.02 -78.41
C ASN A 718 5.72 38.17 -78.11
N TYR A 719 4.55 38.17 -78.78
CA TYR A 719 3.50 39.13 -78.52
C TYR A 719 3.00 39.07 -77.07
N LEU A 720 2.76 37.86 -76.56
CA LEU A 720 2.33 37.66 -75.17
C LEU A 720 3.39 38.17 -74.18
N ILE A 721 4.66 37.85 -74.38
CA ILE A 721 5.74 38.26 -73.46
C ILE A 721 5.94 39.77 -73.49
N GLN A 722 5.88 40.41 -74.66
CA GLN A 722 5.98 41.87 -74.79
C GLN A 722 4.87 42.61 -74.02
N SER A 723 3.68 42.02 -73.92
CA SER A 723 2.58 42.61 -73.15
C SER A 723 2.86 42.73 -71.64
N PHE A 724 3.85 42.00 -71.11
CA PHE A 724 4.27 42.06 -69.70
C PHE A 724 5.46 42.99 -69.45
N GLU A 725 6.05 43.60 -70.48
CA GLU A 725 7.17 44.55 -70.30
C GLU A 725 6.75 45.73 -69.41
N SER A 726 5.56 46.29 -69.63
CA SER A 726 5.02 47.38 -68.82
C SER A 726 4.78 46.99 -67.35
N PHE A 727 4.41 45.72 -67.09
CA PHE A 727 4.18 45.21 -65.74
C PHE A 727 5.49 44.90 -65.00
N ALA A 728 6.50 44.40 -65.71
CA ALA A 728 7.83 44.23 -65.16
C ALA A 728 8.48 45.60 -64.86
N ALA A 729 8.34 46.56 -65.77
CA ALA A 729 8.86 47.92 -65.62
C ALA A 729 8.24 48.67 -64.42
N SER A 730 6.94 48.51 -64.14
CA SER A 730 6.30 49.15 -62.99
C SER A 730 6.81 48.64 -61.63
N LYS A 731 7.48 47.48 -61.61
CA LYS A 731 8.16 46.91 -60.44
C LYS A 731 9.68 46.97 -60.53
N ASN A 732 10.23 47.75 -61.47
CA ASN A 732 11.67 47.87 -61.72
C ASN A 732 12.37 46.51 -61.93
N ILE A 733 11.70 45.59 -62.63
CA ILE A 733 12.20 44.26 -62.97
C ILE A 733 12.56 44.23 -64.46
N GLN A 734 13.74 43.69 -64.81
CA GLN A 734 14.15 43.54 -66.20
C GLN A 734 13.65 42.22 -66.79
N LEU A 735 12.88 42.30 -67.87
CA LEU A 735 12.38 41.14 -68.60
C LEU A 735 13.25 40.88 -69.84
N HIS A 736 13.92 39.74 -69.88
CA HIS A 736 14.83 39.33 -70.95
C HIS A 736 14.24 38.20 -71.78
N LEU A 737 14.18 38.37 -73.10
CA LEU A 737 13.66 37.36 -74.03
C LEU A 737 14.79 36.78 -74.88
N LEU A 738 15.06 35.48 -74.68
CA LEU A 738 16.12 34.73 -75.36
C LEU A 738 15.48 33.73 -76.34
N ARG A 739 15.81 33.84 -77.63
CA ARG A 739 15.21 33.02 -78.69
C ARG A 739 16.30 32.24 -79.42
N GLU A 740 16.18 30.91 -79.47
CA GLU A 740 17.03 30.06 -80.30
C GLU A 740 16.37 29.73 -81.65
N ILE A 741 15.04 29.93 -81.75
CA ILE A 741 14.25 29.76 -82.97
C ILE A 741 13.47 31.06 -83.21
N ASN A 742 13.48 31.56 -84.45
CA ASN A 742 12.76 32.79 -84.82
C ASN A 742 11.34 32.55 -85.35
N HIS A 743 11.05 31.35 -85.83
CA HIS A 743 9.77 31.01 -86.46
C HIS A 743 9.47 29.52 -86.29
N LEU A 744 8.26 29.18 -85.84
CA LEU A 744 7.81 27.79 -85.72
C LEU A 744 6.31 27.69 -86.00
N GLU A 745 5.96 27.14 -87.15
CA GLU A 745 4.59 26.71 -87.43
C GLU A 745 4.28 25.37 -86.74
N MET A 746 3.27 25.40 -85.87
CA MET A 746 2.66 24.22 -85.26
C MET A 746 1.20 24.45 -84.90
N ASP A 747 0.50 23.37 -84.59
CA ASP A 747 -0.87 23.42 -84.09
C ASP A 747 -0.86 23.77 -82.59
N PHE A 748 -1.55 24.84 -82.19
CA PHE A 748 -1.70 25.21 -80.78
C PHE A 748 -3.06 25.85 -80.49
N ASP A 749 -3.47 25.87 -79.22
CA ASP A 749 -4.67 26.57 -78.77
C ASP A 749 -4.24 27.92 -78.14
N PRO A 750 -4.54 29.07 -78.78
CA PRO A 750 -4.12 30.39 -78.29
C PRO A 750 -4.65 30.70 -76.88
N ASP A 751 -5.87 30.25 -76.54
CA ASP A 751 -6.50 30.56 -75.25
C ASP A 751 -5.84 29.76 -74.11
N GLN A 752 -5.59 28.46 -74.31
CA GLN A 752 -4.93 27.65 -73.28
C GLN A 752 -3.48 28.09 -73.08
N LEU A 753 -2.77 28.43 -74.16
CA LEU A 753 -1.38 28.87 -74.06
C LEU A 753 -1.27 30.24 -73.38
N THR A 754 -2.19 31.16 -73.65
CA THR A 754 -2.28 32.44 -72.94
C THR A 754 -2.46 32.23 -71.45
N LYS A 755 -3.33 31.30 -71.03
CA LYS A 755 -3.50 30.95 -69.61
C LYS A 755 -2.23 30.38 -68.99
N ILE A 756 -1.50 29.51 -69.71
CA ILE A 756 -0.24 28.92 -69.22
C ILE A 756 0.82 30.00 -69.01
N VAL A 757 1.09 30.80 -70.04
CA VAL A 757 2.14 31.82 -70.03
C VAL A 757 1.81 32.94 -69.03
N ASN A 758 0.57 33.43 -69.00
CA ASN A 758 0.19 34.50 -68.08
C ASN A 758 0.34 34.09 -66.61
N ASN A 759 -0.02 32.85 -66.25
CA ASN A 759 0.12 32.39 -64.87
C ASN A 759 1.59 32.26 -64.47
N LEU A 760 2.43 31.66 -65.33
CA LEU A 760 3.86 31.49 -65.02
C LEU A 760 4.61 32.83 -64.99
N LEU A 761 4.34 33.72 -65.96
CA LEU A 761 5.05 34.99 -66.08
C LEU A 761 4.60 36.01 -65.02
N SER A 762 3.31 36.06 -64.70
CA SER A 762 2.81 36.89 -63.60
C SER A 762 3.39 36.44 -62.26
N ASN A 763 3.51 35.13 -62.02
CA ASN A 763 4.16 34.60 -60.82
C ASN A 763 5.65 34.97 -60.77
N ALA A 764 6.39 34.77 -61.87
CA ALA A 764 7.81 35.13 -61.95
C ALA A 764 8.03 36.61 -61.60
N ILE A 765 7.23 37.52 -62.17
CA ILE A 765 7.32 38.96 -61.87
C ILE A 765 6.86 39.28 -60.44
N LYS A 766 5.84 38.57 -59.92
CA LYS A 766 5.31 38.80 -58.57
C LYS A 766 6.30 38.44 -57.47
N PHE A 767 7.02 37.34 -57.63
CA PHE A 767 7.92 36.78 -56.60
C PHE A 767 9.38 37.21 -56.76
N THR A 768 9.66 38.04 -57.78
CA THR A 768 10.96 38.72 -57.95
C THR A 768 10.97 40.04 -57.18
N PRO A 769 11.99 40.32 -56.35
CA PRO A 769 12.15 41.61 -55.68
C PRO A 769 12.49 42.74 -56.67
N GLU A 770 12.31 43.99 -56.24
CA GLU A 770 12.63 45.19 -57.02
C GLU A 770 14.10 45.18 -57.47
N GLY A 771 14.37 45.47 -58.75
CA GLY A 771 15.71 45.36 -59.35
C GLY A 771 16.10 43.96 -59.83
N GLY A 772 15.26 42.95 -59.62
CA GLY A 772 15.50 41.58 -60.10
C GLY A 772 15.26 41.39 -61.60
N GLN A 773 15.48 40.16 -62.07
CA GLN A 773 15.47 39.82 -63.50
C GLN A 773 14.61 38.59 -63.77
N VAL A 774 13.90 38.61 -64.90
CA VAL A 774 13.10 37.48 -65.39
C VAL A 774 13.54 37.16 -66.82
N TYR A 775 13.88 35.90 -67.06
CA TYR A 775 14.35 35.38 -68.34
C TYR A 775 13.32 34.45 -68.95
N VAL A 776 12.90 34.71 -70.18
CA VAL A 776 12.06 33.79 -70.96
C VAL A 776 12.87 33.26 -72.13
N THR A 777 13.13 31.95 -72.13
CA THR A 777 13.90 31.26 -73.18
C THR A 777 12.98 30.36 -74.00
N ILE A 778 13.06 30.48 -75.33
CA ILE A 778 12.30 29.66 -76.28
C ILE A 778 13.27 28.88 -77.17
N ARG A 779 13.21 27.55 -77.10
CA ARG A 779 14.10 26.67 -77.88
C ARG A 779 13.46 25.35 -78.31
N LYS A 780 14.09 24.67 -79.26
CA LYS A 780 13.70 23.32 -79.70
C LYS A 780 14.46 22.30 -78.88
N ALA A 781 13.77 21.30 -78.35
CA ALA A 781 14.39 20.16 -77.69
C ALA A 781 13.98 18.87 -78.41
N VAL A 782 14.90 17.93 -78.58
CA VAL A 782 14.61 16.60 -79.14
C VAL A 782 14.70 15.58 -78.01
N ILE A 783 13.58 14.96 -77.64
CA ILE A 783 13.49 14.00 -76.54
C ILE A 783 12.98 12.68 -77.11
N GLN A 784 13.77 11.61 -76.96
CA GLN A 784 13.41 10.24 -77.38
C GLN A 784 12.84 10.13 -78.82
N LYS A 785 13.47 10.82 -79.78
CA LYS A 785 13.11 10.90 -81.23
C LYS A 785 11.93 11.80 -81.60
N TYR A 786 11.28 12.48 -80.66
CA TYR A 786 10.23 13.46 -80.95
C TYR A 786 10.72 14.90 -80.70
N GLU A 787 10.23 15.84 -81.49
CA GLU A 787 10.56 17.25 -81.36
C GLU A 787 9.57 17.95 -80.41
N PHE A 788 10.11 18.68 -79.43
CA PHE A 788 9.35 19.46 -78.46
C PHE A 788 9.78 20.93 -78.54
N LEU A 789 8.84 21.84 -78.31
CA LEU A 789 9.11 23.23 -77.99
C LEU A 789 9.28 23.35 -76.48
N GLU A 790 10.43 23.86 -76.05
CA GLU A 790 10.70 24.17 -74.65
C GLU A 790 10.53 25.68 -74.42
N ILE A 791 9.62 26.03 -73.51
CA ILE A 791 9.42 27.39 -73.00
C ILE A 791 9.91 27.39 -71.55
N ARG A 792 11.01 28.11 -71.31
CA ARG A 792 11.61 28.23 -69.98
C ARG A 792 11.41 29.63 -69.43
N ILE A 793 10.79 29.75 -68.27
CA ILE A 793 10.59 31.02 -67.56
C ILE A 793 11.39 30.95 -66.26
N GLN A 794 12.41 31.77 -66.12
CA GLN A 794 13.32 31.82 -64.97
C GLN A 794 13.27 33.18 -64.30
N ASP A 795 13.10 33.19 -62.99
CA ASP A 795 13.19 34.38 -62.14
C ASP A 795 14.40 34.34 -61.21
N THR A 796 14.86 35.50 -60.75
CA THR A 796 15.87 35.65 -59.68
C THR A 796 15.22 35.96 -58.33
N GLY A 797 14.04 35.40 -58.07
CA GLY A 797 13.21 35.68 -56.90
C GLY A 797 13.57 34.89 -55.65
N ILE A 798 12.61 34.78 -54.73
CA ILE A 798 12.82 34.15 -53.40
C ILE A 798 13.12 32.64 -53.44
N GLY A 799 12.81 31.97 -54.55
CA GLY A 799 12.92 30.52 -54.68
C GLY A 799 11.92 29.73 -53.82
N ILE A 800 11.84 28.41 -54.06
CA ILE A 800 10.91 27.46 -53.46
C ILE A 800 11.73 26.35 -52.77
N PRO A 801 11.46 26.00 -51.49
CA PRO A 801 12.13 24.93 -50.78
C PRO A 801 11.93 23.58 -51.43
N ALA A 802 12.97 22.75 -51.36
CA ALA A 802 12.95 21.40 -51.90
C ALA A 802 11.78 20.54 -51.41
N LYS A 803 11.33 20.73 -50.15
CA LYS A 803 10.19 20.01 -49.57
C LYS A 803 8.84 20.36 -50.23
N ASP A 804 8.71 21.57 -50.76
CA ASP A 804 7.42 22.09 -51.23
C ASP A 804 7.30 21.98 -52.76
N ILE A 805 8.42 21.79 -53.47
CA ILE A 805 8.48 21.61 -54.94
C ILE A 805 7.52 20.50 -55.44
N ALA A 806 7.41 19.39 -54.70
CA ALA A 806 6.53 18.28 -55.07
C ALA A 806 5.03 18.66 -55.02
N HIS A 807 4.69 19.66 -54.20
CA HIS A 807 3.33 20.03 -53.84
C HIS A 807 2.85 21.34 -54.49
N ILE A 808 3.72 22.10 -55.16
CA ILE A 808 3.32 23.40 -55.77
C ILE A 808 2.26 23.28 -56.87
N PHE A 809 2.10 22.09 -57.43
CA PHE A 809 1.06 21.78 -58.41
C PHE A 809 -0.19 21.15 -57.78
N ASP A 810 -0.18 20.91 -56.47
CA ASP A 810 -1.35 20.47 -55.73
C ASP A 810 -2.35 21.63 -55.64
N ARG A 811 -3.63 21.29 -55.71
CA ARG A 811 -4.70 22.28 -55.76
C ARG A 811 -4.80 22.99 -54.41
N PHE A 812 -4.88 24.33 -54.41
CA PHE A 812 -5.00 25.16 -53.21
C PHE A 812 -3.79 25.09 -52.28
N TYR A 813 -2.67 24.54 -52.77
CA TYR A 813 -1.42 24.48 -52.02
C TYR A 813 -0.62 25.77 -52.23
N GLN A 814 -0.09 26.32 -51.14
CA GLN A 814 0.73 27.53 -51.13
C GLN A 814 1.93 27.32 -50.21
N VAL A 815 3.08 27.84 -50.62
CA VAL A 815 4.33 27.63 -49.92
C VAL A 815 4.55 28.75 -48.90
N ASP A 816 4.54 28.41 -47.60
CA ASP A 816 4.77 29.36 -46.49
C ASP A 816 6.28 29.59 -46.30
N LEU A 817 6.82 30.66 -46.89
CA LEU A 817 8.27 30.86 -46.99
C LEU A 817 8.88 32.00 -46.20
N THR A 818 8.12 33.04 -45.81
CA THR A 818 8.63 34.13 -44.97
C THR A 818 7.48 34.88 -44.31
N SER A 819 7.58 35.13 -43.00
CA SER A 819 6.60 35.79 -42.13
C SER A 819 6.34 37.29 -42.41
N THR A 820 6.83 37.83 -43.54
CA THR A 820 6.82 39.29 -43.81
C THR A 820 6.19 39.69 -45.15
N ARG A 821 5.68 38.77 -45.99
CA ARG A 821 4.90 39.14 -47.20
C ARG A 821 3.60 38.33 -47.31
N LYS A 822 2.49 39.06 -47.48
CA LYS A 822 1.09 38.60 -47.51
C LYS A 822 0.88 37.33 -48.36
N ARG A 823 0.09 36.38 -47.83
CA ARG A 823 -0.58 35.30 -48.57
C ARG A 823 -1.45 35.91 -49.66
N GLU A 824 -0.95 35.98 -50.89
CA GLU A 824 -1.73 36.49 -52.01
C GLU A 824 -1.74 35.48 -53.16
N GLY A 825 -2.85 34.78 -53.31
CA GLY A 825 -3.14 33.85 -54.40
C GLY A 825 -4.12 32.79 -53.92
N ALA A 826 -4.81 32.12 -54.84
CA ALA A 826 -5.77 31.04 -54.51
C ALA A 826 -5.14 29.64 -54.42
N GLY A 827 -3.84 29.51 -54.77
CA GLY A 827 -3.18 28.22 -54.94
C GLY A 827 -3.71 27.36 -56.10
N ILE A 828 -4.50 27.94 -57.00
CA ILE A 828 -5.11 27.23 -58.14
C ILE A 828 -4.27 27.33 -59.42
N GLY A 829 -3.56 28.45 -59.61
CA GLY A 829 -2.94 28.81 -60.90
C GLY A 829 -1.95 27.78 -61.43
N LEU A 830 -1.00 27.33 -60.62
CA LEU A 830 0.02 26.35 -61.04
C LEU A 830 -0.57 24.96 -61.31
N ALA A 831 -1.53 24.52 -60.49
CA ALA A 831 -2.25 23.27 -60.72
C ALA A 831 -2.99 23.28 -62.06
N LEU A 832 -3.65 24.40 -62.40
CA LEU A 832 -4.30 24.58 -63.70
C LEU A 832 -3.28 24.54 -64.85
N VAL A 833 -2.12 25.17 -64.69
CA VAL A 833 -1.04 25.12 -65.71
C VAL A 833 -0.60 23.69 -65.99
N LYS A 834 -0.36 22.89 -64.94
CA LYS A 834 0.06 21.49 -65.10
C LYS A 834 -0.99 20.65 -65.84
N GLU A 835 -2.26 20.80 -65.49
CA GLU A 835 -3.35 20.08 -66.15
C GLU A 835 -3.52 20.51 -67.62
N LEU A 836 -3.39 21.81 -67.92
CA LEU A 836 -3.46 22.32 -69.29
C LEU A 836 -2.28 21.87 -70.16
N VAL A 837 -1.06 21.91 -69.63
CA VAL A 837 0.14 21.41 -70.32
C VAL A 837 0.00 19.91 -70.61
N THR A 838 -0.50 19.15 -69.64
CA THR A 838 -0.76 17.70 -69.80
C THR A 838 -1.86 17.44 -70.83
N LEU A 839 -2.93 18.24 -70.86
CA LEU A 839 -4.00 18.13 -71.86
C LEU A 839 -3.49 18.37 -73.29
N ILE A 840 -2.53 19.29 -73.46
CA ILE A 840 -1.86 19.56 -74.74
C ILE A 840 -0.86 18.43 -75.11
N GLY A 841 -0.61 17.47 -74.21
CA GLY A 841 0.35 16.38 -74.41
C GLY A 841 1.79 16.76 -74.08
N GLY A 842 1.98 17.85 -73.35
CA GLY A 842 3.28 18.35 -72.88
C GLY A 842 3.62 17.97 -71.44
N GLU A 843 4.81 18.34 -71.00
CA GLU A 843 5.31 18.15 -69.63
C GLU A 843 5.77 19.50 -69.04
N ILE A 844 5.54 19.74 -67.75
CA ILE A 844 6.09 20.88 -67.03
C ILE A 844 7.03 20.42 -65.92
N LYS A 845 8.22 21.02 -65.83
CA LYS A 845 9.22 20.80 -64.78
C LYS A 845 9.50 22.10 -64.06
N VAL A 846 9.93 21.99 -62.81
CA VAL A 846 10.27 23.12 -61.96
C VAL A 846 11.58 22.85 -61.26
N TYR A 847 12.42 23.87 -61.18
CA TYR A 847 13.69 23.84 -60.48
C TYR A 847 13.82 25.14 -59.72
N SER A 848 14.11 25.05 -58.43
CA SER A 848 14.13 26.23 -57.58
C SER A 848 15.09 26.04 -56.42
N GLN A 849 15.76 27.11 -56.04
CA GLN A 849 16.63 27.16 -54.86
C GLN A 849 16.34 28.44 -54.08
N VAL A 850 16.15 28.31 -52.77
CA VAL A 850 15.78 29.43 -51.90
C VAL A 850 16.86 30.51 -51.96
N GLY A 851 16.47 31.73 -52.32
CA GLY A 851 17.35 32.89 -52.48
C GLY A 851 17.98 33.06 -53.88
N GLU A 852 17.93 32.05 -54.75
CA GLU A 852 18.49 32.11 -56.11
C GLU A 852 17.43 32.20 -57.21
N GLY A 853 16.16 31.95 -56.88
CA GLY A 853 15.01 32.07 -57.78
C GLY A 853 14.47 30.74 -58.29
N THR A 854 13.46 30.80 -59.16
CA THR A 854 12.78 29.62 -59.72
C THR A 854 12.84 29.62 -61.24
N HIS A 855 12.97 28.44 -61.85
CA HIS A 855 12.67 28.30 -63.27
C HIS A 855 11.68 27.17 -63.54
N PHE A 856 10.68 27.49 -64.37
CA PHE A 856 9.70 26.56 -64.90
C PHE A 856 10.06 26.24 -66.35
N GLU A 857 10.02 24.96 -66.69
CA GLU A 857 10.31 24.44 -68.02
C GLU A 857 9.06 23.74 -68.55
N VAL A 858 8.41 24.32 -69.56
CA VAL A 858 7.23 23.77 -70.23
C VAL A 858 7.66 23.19 -71.57
N GLN A 859 7.44 21.90 -71.76
CA GLN A 859 7.75 21.16 -72.98
C GLN A 859 6.46 20.80 -73.71
N LEU A 860 6.26 21.32 -74.91
CA LEU A 860 5.07 21.07 -75.74
C LEU A 860 5.47 20.25 -76.99
N PRO A 861 4.76 19.16 -77.33
CA PRO A 861 5.10 18.38 -78.52
C PRO A 861 4.84 19.19 -79.79
N ILE A 862 5.80 19.19 -80.73
CA ILE A 862 5.63 19.86 -82.02
C ILE A 862 4.80 18.94 -82.92
N THR A 863 3.51 19.24 -83.06
CA THR A 863 2.63 18.54 -83.99
C THR A 863 2.35 19.41 -85.22
N ARG A 864 2.39 18.76 -86.39
CA ARG A 864 2.03 19.35 -87.69
C ARG A 864 0.99 18.46 -88.36
N SER A 865 -0.25 18.52 -87.90
CA SER A 865 -1.34 17.80 -88.55
C SER A 865 -1.84 18.62 -89.75
N PRO A 866 -1.94 18.06 -90.97
CA PRO A 866 -2.44 18.79 -92.12
C PRO A 866 -3.97 18.87 -92.02
N ARG A 867 -4.50 19.92 -91.38
CA ARG A 867 -5.90 20.31 -91.55
C ARG A 867 -5.96 21.72 -92.12
N ARG A 868 -6.09 21.79 -93.45
CA ARG A 868 -6.57 23.01 -94.12
C ARG A 868 -7.92 23.39 -93.50
N VAL A 869 -7.98 24.56 -92.89
CA VAL A 869 -9.25 25.21 -92.55
C VAL A 869 -9.88 25.63 -93.88
N GLU A 870 -10.98 24.97 -94.27
CA GLU A 870 -11.92 25.58 -95.21
C GLU A 870 -12.65 26.71 -94.48
N GLY A 871 -12.49 27.93 -94.99
CA GLY A 871 -13.10 29.12 -94.44
C GLY A 871 -12.04 30.12 -94.01
N GLY A 872 -11.68 31.02 -94.93
CA GLY A 872 -10.96 32.23 -94.59
C GLY A 872 -11.78 33.05 -93.60
N ALA A 873 -11.43 32.94 -92.32
CA ALA A 873 -11.64 34.01 -91.37
C ALA A 873 -10.33 34.78 -91.34
N GLN A 874 -10.34 35.97 -91.94
CA GLN A 874 -9.33 36.98 -91.66
C GLN A 874 -9.10 37.03 -90.15
N ILE A 875 -7.82 37.14 -89.74
CA ILE A 875 -7.44 37.58 -88.42
C ILE A 875 -8.27 38.84 -88.14
N LYS A 876 -9.29 38.72 -87.27
CA LYS A 876 -10.04 39.88 -86.82
C LYS A 876 -9.02 40.81 -86.17
N ASP A 877 -9.15 42.08 -86.55
CA ASP A 877 -8.34 43.21 -86.13
C ASP A 877 -7.71 43.07 -84.73
N PRO A 878 -6.43 43.46 -84.54
CA PRO A 878 -5.72 43.44 -83.25
C PRO A 878 -6.32 44.34 -82.15
N SER A 879 -7.48 44.97 -82.37
CA SER A 879 -8.06 45.94 -81.45
C SER A 879 -8.80 45.31 -80.25
N THR A 880 -9.04 44.00 -80.23
CA THR A 880 -9.72 43.33 -79.11
C THR A 880 -8.76 42.80 -78.03
N PHE A 881 -7.46 42.76 -78.30
CA PHE A 881 -6.46 42.25 -77.35
C PHE A 881 -5.90 43.31 -76.38
N THR A 882 -6.21 44.59 -76.59
CA THR A 882 -5.75 45.69 -75.74
C THR A 882 -6.55 45.82 -74.44
N GLU A 883 -7.75 45.22 -74.34
CA GLU A 883 -8.60 45.32 -73.13
C GLU A 883 -8.17 44.35 -72.01
N LEU A 884 -7.56 43.21 -72.34
CA LEU A 884 -7.15 42.21 -71.33
C LEU A 884 -5.82 42.56 -70.64
N THR A 885 -4.89 43.19 -71.37
CA THR A 885 -3.60 43.66 -70.82
C THR A 885 -3.73 44.98 -70.05
N ALA A 886 -4.72 45.82 -70.39
CA ALA A 886 -5.06 47.00 -69.60
C ALA A 886 -5.49 46.64 -68.16
N SER A 887 -6.11 45.47 -67.94
CA SER A 887 -6.54 45.05 -66.60
C SER A 887 -5.40 44.65 -65.64
N VAL A 888 -4.23 44.29 -66.18
CA VAL A 888 -3.02 43.98 -65.40
C VAL A 888 -2.19 45.24 -65.13
N ALA A 889 -2.18 46.20 -66.07
CA ALA A 889 -1.48 47.48 -65.90
C ALA A 889 -2.24 48.54 -65.06
N SER A 890 -3.56 48.41 -64.86
CA SER A 890 -4.39 49.40 -64.13
C SER A 890 -4.29 49.32 -62.58
N THR A 891 -3.27 48.67 -62.02
CA THR A 891 -3.08 48.62 -60.55
C THR A 891 -1.85 49.36 -60.05
N THR A 892 -1.22 50.15 -60.92
CA THR A 892 -0.15 51.08 -60.54
C THR A 892 -0.40 52.42 -61.20
N THR A 893 -1.27 53.22 -60.61
CA THR A 893 -1.19 54.69 -60.75
C THR A 893 -0.36 55.20 -59.59
N THR A 894 0.84 55.69 -59.92
CA THR A 894 1.59 56.65 -59.12
C THR A 894 0.73 57.88 -58.86
N ALA A 895 0.46 58.18 -57.59
CA ALA A 895 0.13 59.52 -57.12
C ALA A 895 0.87 59.71 -55.79
N ASP A 896 1.84 60.63 -55.84
CA ASP A 896 2.47 61.37 -54.76
C ASP A 896 2.97 60.62 -53.52
N SER A 897 4.28 60.35 -53.60
CA SER A 897 5.19 60.47 -52.46
C SER A 897 5.19 61.90 -51.91
N SER A 898 4.19 62.24 -51.10
CA SER A 898 4.28 63.26 -50.04
C SER A 898 3.03 63.21 -49.19
N GLU A 899 3.23 62.95 -47.90
CA GLU A 899 2.21 62.85 -46.83
C GLU A 899 1.40 61.55 -46.77
N ILE A 900 1.91 60.56 -46.02
CA ILE A 900 1.32 60.11 -44.74
C ILE A 900 2.48 59.43 -44.01
N GLY A 901 3.10 60.21 -43.13
CA GLY A 901 4.14 59.73 -42.24
C GLY A 901 3.58 58.75 -41.21
N THR A 902 4.44 57.85 -40.77
CA THR A 902 4.57 57.43 -39.38
C THR A 902 3.31 57.58 -38.51
N ILE A 903 2.57 56.49 -38.30
CA ILE A 903 1.86 56.32 -37.04
C ILE A 903 2.95 56.05 -35.99
N LYS A 904 3.54 57.15 -35.50
CA LYS A 904 4.41 57.18 -34.34
C LYS A 904 3.57 56.85 -33.11
N ARG A 905 4.07 55.88 -32.34
CA ARG A 905 3.92 55.84 -30.89
C ARG A 905 4.13 57.26 -30.31
N GLY A 906 3.08 57.82 -29.71
CA GLY A 906 3.12 58.89 -28.72
C GLY A 906 3.49 60.30 -29.19
N GLN A 907 2.48 61.18 -29.34
CA GLN A 907 2.53 62.54 -28.80
C GLN A 907 1.13 63.13 -28.65
N LYS A 908 0.84 63.64 -27.44
CA LYS A 908 -0.33 64.49 -27.14
C LYS A 908 -0.25 65.75 -27.99
N THR A 909 -1.33 66.06 -28.73
CA THR A 909 -1.65 67.45 -29.06
C THR A 909 -3.16 67.67 -29.01
N THR A 910 -3.52 68.70 -28.26
CA THR A 910 -4.84 69.17 -27.86
C THR A 910 -5.64 69.77 -29.02
N VAL A 911 -6.89 69.34 -29.21
CA VAL A 911 -7.97 70.19 -29.74
C VAL A 911 -9.29 69.82 -29.06
N GLY A 912 -9.94 70.81 -28.45
CA GLY A 912 -11.40 70.87 -28.25
C GLY A 912 -12.02 69.96 -27.19
N ALA A 913 -12.16 70.49 -25.97
CA ALA A 913 -12.85 69.84 -24.86
C ALA A 913 -14.31 69.47 -25.17
N ILE A 914 -14.60 68.17 -25.13
CA ILE A 914 -15.89 67.58 -24.76
C ILE A 914 -15.60 66.78 -23.47
N PRO A 915 -16.46 66.80 -22.43
CA PRO A 915 -16.09 66.29 -21.11
C PRO A 915 -15.65 64.82 -21.18
N THR A 916 -14.39 64.57 -20.87
CA THR A 916 -13.78 63.24 -20.82
C THR A 916 -14.38 62.42 -19.69
N GLY A 917 -15.41 61.63 -20.01
CA GLY A 917 -15.65 60.37 -19.32
C GLY A 917 -14.88 59.27 -20.05
N ASP A 918 -14.10 58.46 -19.33
CA ASP A 918 -13.28 57.35 -19.87
C ASP A 918 -14.08 56.48 -20.87
N LEU A 919 -13.76 56.56 -22.18
CA LEU A 919 -14.31 55.67 -23.20
C LEU A 919 -13.68 54.28 -23.09
N PRO A 920 -14.42 53.18 -23.31
CA PRO A 920 -13.87 51.83 -23.24
C PRO A 920 -12.83 51.55 -24.34
N THR A 921 -11.79 50.78 -24.02
CA THR A 921 -10.72 50.42 -24.97
C THR A 921 -10.96 49.06 -25.62
N ILE A 922 -10.92 48.98 -26.95
CA ILE A 922 -11.07 47.74 -27.75
C ILE A 922 -9.75 47.41 -28.44
N LEU A 923 -9.31 46.15 -28.31
CA LEU A 923 -8.18 45.63 -29.11
C LEU A 923 -8.71 44.79 -30.28
N LEU A 924 -8.37 45.21 -31.50
CA LEU A 924 -8.73 44.54 -32.76
C LEU A 924 -7.54 43.73 -33.29
N ILE A 925 -7.75 42.43 -33.51
CA ILE A 925 -6.74 41.49 -34.01
C ILE A 925 -7.24 40.89 -35.34
N GLU A 926 -6.68 41.32 -36.47
CA GLU A 926 -7.09 40.92 -37.82
C GLU A 926 -5.92 41.07 -38.81
N ASP A 927 -5.70 40.07 -39.67
CA ASP A 927 -4.54 40.02 -40.57
C ASP A 927 -4.80 40.75 -41.91
N ASN A 928 -6.07 40.87 -42.31
CA ASN A 928 -6.46 41.62 -43.48
C ASN A 928 -6.73 43.10 -43.16
N ARG A 929 -5.87 43.98 -43.68
CA ARG A 929 -6.01 45.44 -43.54
C ARG A 929 -7.36 45.98 -44.00
N ASP A 930 -7.94 45.46 -45.09
CA ASP A 930 -9.21 45.95 -45.61
C ASP A 930 -10.38 45.60 -44.67
N VAL A 931 -10.30 44.46 -43.97
CA VAL A 931 -11.27 44.04 -42.94
C VAL A 931 -11.06 44.82 -41.65
N LEU A 932 -9.80 45.05 -41.25
CA LEU A 932 -9.44 45.89 -40.11
C LEU A 932 -9.97 47.32 -40.29
N THR A 933 -9.78 47.92 -41.48
CA THR A 933 -10.33 49.24 -41.81
C THR A 933 -11.85 49.27 -41.75
N TYR A 934 -12.52 48.21 -42.22
CA TYR A 934 -13.97 48.09 -42.08
C TYR A 934 -14.40 48.01 -40.61
N LEU A 935 -13.78 47.15 -39.79
CA LEU A 935 -14.05 47.01 -38.36
C LEU A 935 -13.81 48.30 -37.59
N ALA A 936 -12.70 48.99 -37.87
CA ALA A 936 -12.39 50.29 -37.29
C ALA A 936 -13.49 51.31 -37.62
N SER A 937 -13.92 51.35 -38.89
CA SER A 937 -15.00 52.24 -39.31
C SER A 937 -16.33 51.98 -38.57
N CYS A 938 -16.57 50.75 -38.09
CA CYS A 938 -17.77 50.41 -37.34
C CYS A 938 -17.73 50.88 -35.88
N LEU A 939 -16.54 51.11 -35.30
CA LEU A 939 -16.35 51.24 -33.84
C LEU A 939 -15.71 52.56 -33.39
N GLU A 940 -15.06 53.31 -34.30
CA GLU A 940 -14.30 54.53 -33.99
C GLU A 940 -15.14 55.66 -33.34
N ASP A 941 -16.45 55.69 -33.58
CA ASP A 941 -17.35 56.73 -33.06
C ASP A 941 -17.66 56.58 -31.55
N HIS A 942 -17.46 55.39 -30.97
CA HIS A 942 -17.92 55.06 -29.60
C HIS A 942 -16.84 54.47 -28.67
N TYR A 943 -15.67 54.09 -29.19
CA TYR A 943 -14.65 53.40 -28.41
C TYR A 943 -13.23 53.84 -28.80
N GLN A 944 -12.29 53.65 -27.87
CA GLN A 944 -10.85 53.80 -28.17
C GLN A 944 -10.31 52.51 -28.77
N LEU A 945 -9.66 52.57 -29.93
CA LEU A 945 -9.22 51.39 -30.69
C LEU A 945 -7.70 51.20 -30.65
N GLU A 946 -7.27 49.97 -30.35
CA GLU A 946 -5.90 49.48 -30.48
C GLU A 946 -5.86 48.33 -31.50
N PHE A 947 -4.73 48.15 -32.20
CA PHE A 947 -4.64 47.26 -33.36
C PHE A 947 -3.45 46.29 -33.27
N ALA A 948 -3.70 45.03 -33.59
CA ALA A 948 -2.69 44.01 -33.78
C ALA A 948 -2.92 43.26 -35.11
N MET A 949 -1.82 42.99 -35.84
CA MET A 949 -1.89 42.37 -37.17
C MET A 949 -1.79 40.84 -37.15
N ASN A 950 -1.54 40.25 -35.98
CA ASN A 950 -1.47 38.80 -35.78
C ASN A 950 -1.78 38.41 -34.33
N GLY A 951 -2.05 37.12 -34.08
CA GLY A 951 -2.47 36.65 -32.76
C GLY A 951 -1.39 36.80 -31.67
N LYS A 952 -0.11 36.72 -32.02
CA LYS A 952 0.98 36.84 -31.04
C LYS A 952 1.12 38.28 -30.52
N ASP A 953 1.19 39.24 -31.43
CA ASP A 953 1.20 40.68 -31.12
C ASP A 953 -0.05 41.06 -30.31
N GLY A 954 -1.21 40.51 -30.68
CA GLY A 954 -2.44 40.71 -29.91
C GLY A 954 -2.38 40.20 -28.47
N ILE A 955 -1.77 39.05 -28.20
CA ILE A 955 -1.58 38.54 -26.82
C ILE A 955 -0.64 39.45 -26.03
N ASP A 956 0.47 39.86 -26.64
CA ASP A 956 1.48 40.68 -25.98
C ASP A 956 0.92 42.07 -25.63
N GLN A 957 0.18 42.69 -26.56
CA GLN A 957 -0.52 43.96 -26.33
C GLN A 957 -1.64 43.83 -25.29
N ALA A 958 -2.43 42.75 -25.31
CA ALA A 958 -3.50 42.53 -24.33
C ALA A 958 -2.96 42.43 -22.89
N ARG A 959 -1.76 41.87 -22.70
CA ARG A 959 -1.08 41.78 -21.40
C ARG A 959 -0.53 43.10 -20.90
N GLU A 960 -0.16 43.99 -21.82
CA GLU A 960 0.40 45.31 -21.49
C GLU A 960 -0.70 46.34 -21.23
N ILE A 961 -1.69 46.42 -22.13
CA ILE A 961 -2.73 47.45 -22.14
C ILE A 961 -3.93 47.05 -21.27
N VAL A 962 -4.25 45.76 -21.18
CA VAL A 962 -5.44 45.21 -20.49
C VAL A 962 -6.73 45.89 -20.99
N PRO A 963 -7.09 45.71 -22.27
CA PRO A 963 -8.24 46.36 -22.88
C PRO A 963 -9.57 45.93 -22.25
N ASP A 964 -10.64 46.69 -22.51
CA ASP A 964 -11.97 46.38 -22.00
C ASP A 964 -12.67 45.25 -22.75
N ILE A 965 -12.29 45.02 -24.01
CA ILE A 965 -12.77 43.92 -24.85
C ILE A 965 -11.78 43.65 -26.00
N ILE A 966 -11.70 42.40 -26.44
CA ILE A 966 -10.86 41.97 -27.56
C ILE A 966 -11.74 41.40 -28.67
N ILE A 967 -11.48 41.79 -29.92
CA ILE A 967 -12.11 41.21 -31.11
C ILE A 967 -11.02 40.60 -31.97
N SER A 968 -11.13 39.31 -32.27
CA SER A 968 -10.10 38.58 -33.01
C SER A 968 -10.70 37.74 -34.12
N ASP A 969 -10.03 37.72 -35.28
CA ASP A 969 -10.31 36.69 -36.29
C ASP A 969 -9.81 35.32 -35.84
N ILE A 970 -10.44 34.25 -36.36
CA ILE A 970 -10.03 32.88 -36.04
C ILE A 970 -8.83 32.45 -36.88
N MET A 971 -8.83 32.75 -38.18
CA MET A 971 -7.82 32.24 -39.11
C MET A 971 -6.72 33.30 -39.33
N MET A 972 -5.78 33.38 -38.40
CA MET A 972 -4.67 34.36 -38.46
C MET A 972 -3.30 33.67 -38.38
N PRO A 973 -2.24 34.32 -38.91
CA PRO A 973 -0.87 33.81 -38.83
C PRO A 973 -0.30 33.87 -37.41
N GLU A 974 0.75 33.08 -37.18
CA GLU A 974 1.47 32.86 -35.91
C GLU A 974 0.65 32.20 -34.79
N LYS A 975 -0.47 32.80 -34.40
CA LYS A 975 -1.42 32.25 -33.43
C LYS A 975 -2.83 32.49 -33.91
N ASP A 976 -3.61 31.42 -33.89
CA ASP A 976 -5.02 31.48 -34.31
C ASP A 976 -5.90 32.08 -33.20
N GLY A 977 -7.12 32.50 -33.55
CA GLY A 977 -8.02 33.16 -32.60
C GLY A 977 -8.42 32.28 -31.40
N TYR A 978 -8.42 30.95 -31.57
CA TYR A 978 -8.70 30.02 -30.46
C TYR A 978 -7.52 29.96 -29.50
N GLU A 979 -6.29 29.92 -30.02
CA GLU A 979 -5.05 29.96 -29.24
C GLU A 979 -4.90 31.28 -28.49
N VAL A 980 -5.27 32.40 -29.11
CA VAL A 980 -5.33 33.72 -28.47
C VAL A 980 -6.32 33.70 -27.30
N CYS A 981 -7.53 33.21 -27.53
CA CYS A 981 -8.57 33.12 -26.51
C CYS A 981 -8.13 32.24 -25.33
N ALA A 982 -7.65 31.02 -25.60
CA ALA A 982 -7.21 30.10 -24.56
C ALA A 982 -6.06 30.70 -23.74
N THR A 983 -5.04 31.26 -24.41
CA THR A 983 -3.87 31.86 -23.73
C THR A 983 -4.28 33.00 -22.79
N LEU A 984 -5.20 33.88 -23.25
CA LEU A 984 -5.60 35.05 -22.48
C LEU A 984 -6.60 34.72 -21.35
N LYS A 985 -7.44 33.69 -21.52
CA LYS A 985 -8.38 33.22 -20.50
C LYS A 985 -7.72 32.40 -19.39
N GLU A 986 -6.58 31.76 -19.66
CA GLU A 986 -5.79 31.07 -18.63
C GLU A 986 -4.95 32.02 -17.77
N ASP A 987 -4.51 33.14 -18.34
CA ASP A 987 -3.65 34.11 -17.67
C ASP A 987 -4.45 34.96 -16.66
N ILE A 988 -4.07 34.87 -15.39
CA ILE A 988 -4.67 35.61 -14.25
C ILE A 988 -4.75 37.12 -14.52
N ARG A 989 -3.88 37.68 -15.36
CA ARG A 989 -3.86 39.13 -15.66
C ARG A 989 -4.96 39.53 -16.65
N THR A 990 -5.33 38.64 -17.57
CA THR A 990 -6.21 38.95 -18.71
C THR A 990 -7.50 38.11 -18.73
N SER A 991 -7.66 37.15 -17.83
CA SER A 991 -8.80 36.20 -17.81
C SER A 991 -10.17 36.86 -17.80
N HIS A 992 -10.25 38.01 -17.13
CA HIS A 992 -11.46 38.80 -16.95
C HIS A 992 -11.86 39.63 -18.19
N ILE A 993 -11.01 39.69 -19.22
CA ILE A 993 -11.29 40.48 -20.43
C ILE A 993 -12.22 39.67 -21.34
N PRO A 994 -13.35 40.23 -21.81
CA PRO A 994 -14.23 39.57 -22.75
C PRO A 994 -13.60 39.49 -24.15
N ILE A 995 -13.77 38.35 -24.84
CA ILE A 995 -13.22 38.09 -26.18
C ILE A 995 -14.34 37.71 -27.16
N ILE A 996 -14.42 38.42 -28.29
CA ILE A 996 -15.30 38.12 -29.41
C ILE A 996 -14.48 37.50 -30.55
N LEU A 997 -14.86 36.29 -30.99
CA LEU A 997 -14.23 35.62 -32.12
C LEU A 997 -15.04 35.77 -33.41
N LEU A 998 -14.39 36.24 -34.48
CA LEU A 998 -14.96 36.32 -35.81
C LEU A 998 -14.74 35.00 -36.54
N THR A 999 -15.80 34.34 -36.99
CA THR A 999 -15.73 33.02 -37.63
C THR A 999 -16.27 33.04 -39.05
N ALA A 1000 -15.59 32.35 -39.96
CA ALA A 1000 -16.17 32.03 -41.26
C ALA A 1000 -17.23 30.91 -41.14
N LYS A 1001 -17.11 29.98 -40.19
CA LYS A 1001 -17.96 28.78 -40.12
C LYS A 1001 -19.27 29.06 -39.36
N ALA A 1002 -20.40 28.90 -40.04
CA ALA A 1002 -21.74 28.95 -39.44
C ALA A 1002 -22.16 27.64 -38.73
N ASP A 1003 -21.27 26.65 -38.65
CA ASP A 1003 -21.56 25.31 -38.12
C ASP A 1003 -21.66 25.31 -36.58
N GLN A 1004 -22.66 24.60 -36.04
CA GLN A 1004 -22.82 24.37 -34.61
C GLN A 1004 -21.60 23.73 -33.96
N GLN A 1005 -20.80 22.97 -34.70
CA GLN A 1005 -19.63 22.28 -34.16
C GLN A 1005 -18.47 23.24 -33.86
N ALA A 1006 -18.24 24.24 -34.73
CA ALA A 1006 -17.26 25.31 -34.47
C ALA A 1006 -17.69 26.21 -33.30
N LYS A 1007 -19.00 26.44 -33.13
CA LYS A 1007 -19.56 27.14 -31.97
C LYS A 1007 -19.38 26.33 -30.67
N ARG A 1008 -19.46 24.99 -30.74
CA ARG A 1008 -19.20 24.09 -29.60
C ARG A 1008 -17.73 24.04 -29.21
N GLU A 1009 -16.80 23.99 -30.17
CA GLU A 1009 -15.36 24.07 -29.89
C GLU A 1009 -15.00 25.42 -29.27
N GLY A 1010 -15.56 26.49 -29.79
CA GLY A 1010 -15.39 27.82 -29.21
C GLY A 1010 -15.94 27.99 -27.78
N LEU A 1011 -17.09 27.38 -27.45
CA LEU A 1011 -17.59 27.40 -26.06
C LEU A 1011 -16.65 26.70 -25.09
N LYS A 1012 -15.86 25.72 -25.56
CA LYS A 1012 -14.83 25.05 -24.74
C LYS A 1012 -13.60 25.91 -24.49
N THR A 1013 -13.26 26.83 -25.41
CA THR A 1013 -12.08 27.69 -25.29
C THR A 1013 -12.32 28.97 -24.47
N GLY A 1014 -13.55 29.16 -23.98
CA GLY A 1014 -13.89 30.23 -23.03
C GLY A 1014 -14.14 31.61 -23.65
N ALA A 1015 -14.38 31.73 -24.96
CA ALA A 1015 -14.74 33.02 -25.55
C ALA A 1015 -16.17 33.44 -25.21
N ASP A 1016 -16.39 34.74 -25.03
CA ASP A 1016 -17.64 35.29 -24.50
C ASP A 1016 -18.69 35.51 -25.60
N ALA A 1017 -18.27 35.72 -26.86
CA ALA A 1017 -19.18 35.77 -28.00
C ALA A 1017 -18.52 35.34 -29.33
N TYR A 1018 -19.37 34.99 -30.29
CA TYR A 1018 -18.99 34.59 -31.65
C TYR A 1018 -19.81 35.37 -32.68
N LEU A 1019 -19.17 35.78 -33.76
CA LEU A 1019 -19.83 36.49 -34.85
C LEU A 1019 -19.42 35.91 -36.21
N THR A 1020 -20.39 35.54 -37.05
CA THR A 1020 -20.13 34.88 -38.34
C THR A 1020 -19.89 35.91 -39.45
N LYS A 1021 -18.80 35.77 -40.23
CA LYS A 1021 -18.54 36.56 -41.46
C LYS A 1021 -19.43 36.05 -42.62
N PRO A 1022 -20.13 36.93 -43.38
CA PRO A 1022 -20.23 38.37 -43.23
C PRO A 1022 -21.15 38.75 -42.05
N PHE A 1023 -20.72 39.70 -41.24
CA PHE A 1023 -21.43 40.12 -40.04
C PHE A 1023 -22.03 41.52 -40.19
N ASP A 1024 -23.13 41.75 -39.48
CA ASP A 1024 -23.82 43.04 -39.46
C ASP A 1024 -23.21 44.00 -38.42
N LYS A 1025 -23.22 45.29 -38.75
CA LYS A 1025 -22.66 46.34 -37.88
C LYS A 1025 -23.45 46.48 -36.59
N GLU A 1026 -24.78 46.49 -36.65
CA GLU A 1026 -25.64 46.63 -35.47
C GLU A 1026 -25.45 45.42 -34.55
N GLU A 1027 -25.37 44.22 -35.14
CA GLU A 1027 -25.11 43.01 -34.36
C GLU A 1027 -23.77 43.07 -33.62
N LEU A 1028 -22.70 43.54 -34.27
CA LEU A 1028 -21.38 43.69 -33.65
C LEU A 1028 -21.42 44.66 -32.45
N VAL A 1029 -22.02 45.84 -32.63
CA VAL A 1029 -22.09 46.87 -31.57
C VAL A 1029 -22.94 46.40 -30.38
N ILE A 1030 -24.11 45.79 -30.65
CA ILE A 1030 -24.99 45.25 -29.60
C ILE A 1030 -24.28 44.19 -28.76
N ARG A 1031 -23.45 43.35 -29.38
CA ARG A 1031 -22.67 42.33 -28.66
C ARG A 1031 -21.64 42.95 -27.72
N ILE A 1032 -20.92 43.97 -28.20
CA ILE A 1032 -19.93 44.70 -27.41
C ILE A 1032 -20.59 45.37 -26.21
N ASP A 1033 -21.68 46.12 -26.44
CA ASP A 1033 -22.39 46.85 -25.37
C ASP A 1033 -22.96 45.92 -24.29
N ASN A 1034 -23.53 44.78 -24.69
CA ASN A 1034 -24.05 43.80 -23.74
C ASN A 1034 -22.96 43.23 -22.83
N LEU A 1035 -21.78 42.92 -23.38
CA LEU A 1035 -20.66 42.40 -22.61
C LEU A 1035 -20.09 43.46 -21.65
N LEU A 1036 -19.99 44.72 -22.09
CA LEU A 1036 -19.55 45.83 -21.23
C LEU A 1036 -20.58 46.13 -20.13
N ALA A 1037 -21.88 46.09 -20.42
CA ALA A 1037 -22.94 46.30 -19.44
C ALA A 1037 -22.97 45.18 -18.38
N LEU A 1038 -22.77 43.93 -18.79
CA LEU A 1038 -22.64 42.79 -17.88
C LEU A 1038 -21.47 42.97 -16.92
N ARG A 1039 -20.31 43.42 -17.42
CA ARG A 1039 -19.13 43.70 -16.60
C ARG A 1039 -19.38 44.79 -15.56
N ARG A 1040 -20.05 45.88 -15.92
CA ARG A 1040 -20.41 46.97 -14.98
C ARG A 1040 -21.34 46.48 -13.86
N LYS A 1041 -22.29 45.59 -14.16
CA LYS A 1041 -23.18 44.97 -13.15
C LYS A 1041 -22.40 44.09 -12.17
N LEU A 1042 -21.44 43.31 -12.66
CA LEU A 1042 -20.58 42.47 -11.80
C LEU A 1042 -19.73 43.33 -10.86
N GLN A 1043 -19.18 44.44 -11.33
CA GLN A 1043 -18.44 45.39 -10.48
C GLN A 1043 -19.31 46.02 -9.39
N THR A 1044 -20.58 46.32 -9.67
CA THR A 1044 -21.51 46.84 -8.65
C THR A 1044 -21.90 45.77 -7.62
N PHE A 1045 -22.03 44.52 -8.05
CA PHE A 1045 -22.29 43.38 -7.17
C PHE A 1045 -21.15 43.17 -6.17
N TYR A 1046 -19.89 43.16 -6.62
CA TYR A 1046 -18.73 43.00 -5.73
C TYR A 1046 -18.47 44.21 -4.81
N ASN A 1047 -18.95 45.40 -5.16
CA ASN A 1047 -18.88 46.57 -4.28
C ASN A 1047 -19.87 46.53 -3.10
N ASN A 1048 -20.97 45.78 -3.22
CA ASN A 1048 -22.05 45.75 -2.22
C ASN A 1048 -22.01 44.53 -1.29
N LEU A 1049 -21.06 43.59 -1.46
CA LEU A 1049 -20.88 42.50 -0.50
C LEU A 1049 -20.28 43.07 0.80
N GLU A 1050 -21.06 43.04 1.89
CA GLU A 1050 -20.50 43.21 3.24
C GLU A 1050 -19.46 42.11 3.48
N LEU A 1051 -18.20 42.52 3.67
CA LEU A 1051 -16.97 41.70 3.71
C LEU A 1051 -16.85 40.71 4.90
N ALA A 1052 -17.95 40.25 5.49
CA ALA A 1052 -17.94 39.62 6.81
C ALA A 1052 -18.51 38.19 6.93
N GLN A 1053 -18.67 37.39 5.87
CA GLN A 1053 -19.01 35.97 6.03
C GLN A 1053 -18.09 35.01 5.26
N PRO A 1054 -17.63 33.90 5.89
CA PRO A 1054 -16.88 32.87 5.19
C PRO A 1054 -17.83 32.07 4.28
N ILE A 1055 -17.60 32.14 2.97
CA ILE A 1055 -18.31 31.37 1.95
C ILE A 1055 -17.61 30.02 1.78
N ASP A 1056 -18.37 28.92 1.66
CA ASP A 1056 -17.87 27.57 1.43
C ASP A 1056 -16.88 27.51 0.24
N SER A 1057 -15.70 26.93 0.48
CA SER A 1057 -14.51 27.03 -0.37
C SER A 1057 -14.53 26.22 -1.67
N SER A 1058 -15.62 25.49 -1.98
CA SER A 1058 -15.66 24.57 -3.12
C SER A 1058 -16.27 25.13 -4.42
N THR A 1059 -16.72 26.39 -4.45
CA THR A 1059 -17.38 26.98 -5.64
C THR A 1059 -16.95 28.42 -5.94
N LEU A 1060 -15.71 28.79 -5.62
CA LEU A 1060 -15.19 30.13 -5.89
C LEU A 1060 -14.59 30.20 -7.30
N THR A 1061 -15.00 31.21 -8.07
CA THR A 1061 -14.41 31.59 -9.36
C THR A 1061 -12.94 32.03 -9.19
N LYS A 1062 -12.15 32.00 -10.26
CA LYS A 1062 -10.72 32.41 -10.21
C LYS A 1062 -10.55 33.85 -9.71
N GLU A 1063 -11.52 34.70 -10.02
CA GLU A 1063 -11.61 36.09 -9.58
C GLU A 1063 -11.91 36.21 -8.08
N GLU A 1064 -12.81 35.38 -7.54
CA GLU A 1064 -13.13 35.33 -6.10
C GLU A 1064 -11.95 34.79 -5.28
N HIS A 1065 -11.25 33.76 -5.78
CA HIS A 1065 -10.01 33.27 -5.15
C HIS A 1065 -8.95 34.38 -5.08
N PHE A 1066 -8.78 35.16 -6.16
CA PHE A 1066 -7.85 36.28 -6.18
C PHE A 1066 -8.20 37.36 -5.14
N LEU A 1067 -9.48 37.71 -4.99
CA LEU A 1067 -9.92 38.70 -4.00
C LEU A 1067 -9.76 38.17 -2.56
N GLN A 1068 -10.07 36.89 -2.32
CA GLN A 1068 -9.92 36.25 -1.02
C GLN A 1068 -8.44 36.16 -0.59
N GLU A 1069 -7.56 35.73 -1.48
CA GLU A 1069 -6.11 35.66 -1.22
C GLU A 1069 -5.52 37.05 -0.92
N LEU A 1070 -6.02 38.07 -1.62
CA LEU A 1070 -5.63 39.46 -1.39
C LEU A 1070 -6.14 39.99 -0.04
N GLN A 1071 -7.39 39.68 0.33
CA GLN A 1071 -7.95 40.01 1.64
C GLN A 1071 -7.18 39.32 2.78
N GLN A 1072 -6.96 38.01 2.69
CA GLN A 1072 -6.23 37.24 3.69
C GLN A 1072 -4.81 37.77 3.89
N THR A 1073 -4.10 38.09 2.80
CA THR A 1073 -2.75 38.67 2.86
C THR A 1073 -2.74 40.02 3.60
N ILE A 1074 -3.78 40.84 3.41
CA ILE A 1074 -3.92 42.11 4.12
C ILE A 1074 -4.22 41.85 5.60
N GLU A 1075 -5.14 40.93 5.92
CA GLU A 1075 -5.54 40.59 7.28
C GLU A 1075 -4.39 40.02 8.13
N GLU A 1076 -3.60 39.10 7.57
CA GLU A 1076 -2.43 38.49 8.24
C GLU A 1076 -1.33 39.51 8.58
N ASN A 1077 -1.32 40.67 7.93
CA ASN A 1077 -0.27 41.69 8.06
C ASN A 1077 -0.81 43.04 8.58
N LEU A 1078 -1.99 43.06 9.23
CA LEU A 1078 -2.64 44.29 9.70
C LEU A 1078 -1.80 45.08 10.72
N SER A 1079 -1.19 44.39 11.69
CA SER A 1079 -0.40 44.99 12.77
C SER A 1079 1.03 45.38 12.35
N ASN A 1080 1.42 45.09 11.10
CA ASN A 1080 2.76 45.40 10.60
C ASN A 1080 2.85 46.84 10.07
N GLU A 1081 3.57 47.71 10.80
CA GLU A 1081 3.78 49.13 10.44
C GLU A 1081 4.46 49.35 9.07
N ASN A 1082 5.18 48.34 8.57
CA ASN A 1082 5.91 48.38 7.30
C ASN A 1082 5.13 47.76 6.11
N PHE A 1083 3.86 47.36 6.32
CA PHE A 1083 3.03 46.83 5.25
C PHE A 1083 2.75 47.91 4.18
N SER A 1084 3.27 47.68 2.97
CA SER A 1084 3.16 48.61 1.84
C SER A 1084 2.58 47.93 0.60
N ILE A 1085 2.06 48.72 -0.35
CA ILE A 1085 1.56 48.21 -1.65
C ILE A 1085 2.64 47.39 -2.37
N SER A 1086 3.91 47.75 -2.21
CA SER A 1086 5.06 47.02 -2.77
C SER A 1086 5.22 45.61 -2.20
N TYR A 1087 4.80 45.38 -0.95
CA TYR A 1087 4.75 44.05 -0.36
C TYR A 1087 3.62 43.21 -0.98
N LEU A 1088 2.43 43.80 -1.12
CA LEU A 1088 1.28 43.16 -1.79
C LEU A 1088 1.62 42.78 -3.24
N CYS A 1089 2.28 43.67 -3.99
CA CYS A 1089 2.76 43.42 -5.35
C CYS A 1089 3.72 42.22 -5.43
N ARG A 1090 4.65 42.11 -4.48
CA ARG A 1090 5.59 40.96 -4.41
C ARG A 1090 4.88 39.66 -4.07
N LYS A 1091 3.95 39.68 -3.11
CA LYS A 1091 3.21 38.49 -2.69
C LYS A 1091 2.29 37.97 -3.81
N MET A 1092 1.61 38.86 -4.51
CA MET A 1092 0.73 38.53 -5.63
C MET A 1092 1.49 38.32 -6.96
N ALA A 1093 2.83 38.46 -6.97
CA ALA A 1093 3.68 38.40 -8.16
C ALA A 1093 3.22 39.31 -9.33
N MET A 1094 2.72 40.51 -9.00
CA MET A 1094 2.18 41.47 -9.98
C MET A 1094 2.89 42.82 -9.86
N SER A 1095 3.00 43.54 -10.99
CA SER A 1095 3.44 44.93 -10.94
C SER A 1095 2.38 45.82 -10.30
N ARG A 1096 2.79 46.99 -9.79
CA ARG A 1096 1.88 47.94 -9.13
C ARG A 1096 0.72 48.38 -10.04
N SER A 1097 1.01 48.62 -11.32
CA SER A 1097 0.00 49.03 -12.30
C SER A 1097 -0.95 47.87 -12.65
N GLN A 1098 -0.42 46.65 -12.78
CA GLN A 1098 -1.24 45.46 -13.05
C GLN A 1098 -2.18 45.15 -11.90
N LEU A 1099 -1.69 45.22 -10.66
CA LEU A 1099 -2.50 45.00 -9.47
C LEU A 1099 -3.59 46.06 -9.34
N HIS A 1100 -3.25 47.33 -9.61
CA HIS A 1100 -4.21 48.44 -9.62
C HIS A 1100 -5.29 48.26 -10.68
N ASN A 1101 -4.93 47.98 -11.93
CA ASN A 1101 -5.89 47.83 -13.04
C ASN A 1101 -6.80 46.62 -12.81
N LYS A 1102 -6.26 45.50 -12.31
CA LYS A 1102 -7.06 44.32 -12.00
C LYS A 1102 -8.04 44.56 -10.84
N LEU A 1103 -7.60 45.20 -9.76
CA LEU A 1103 -8.50 45.60 -8.66
C LEU A 1103 -9.58 46.58 -9.14
N LYS A 1104 -9.20 47.60 -9.91
CA LYS A 1104 -10.16 48.55 -10.50
C LYS A 1104 -11.15 47.83 -11.43
N ALA A 1105 -10.69 46.84 -12.21
CA ALA A 1105 -11.54 46.06 -13.10
C ALA A 1105 -12.51 45.12 -12.38
N LEU A 1106 -12.17 44.63 -11.18
CA LEU A 1106 -13.02 43.70 -10.42
C LEU A 1106 -13.93 44.42 -9.42
N THR A 1107 -13.40 45.37 -8.66
CA THR A 1107 -14.10 46.05 -7.56
C THR A 1107 -14.38 47.52 -7.84
N GLY A 1108 -13.82 48.12 -8.89
CA GLY A 1108 -13.95 49.57 -9.13
C GLY A 1108 -13.15 50.44 -8.16
N LEU A 1109 -12.48 49.86 -7.16
CA LEU A 1109 -11.69 50.58 -6.16
C LEU A 1109 -10.20 50.56 -6.52
N SER A 1110 -9.48 51.61 -6.12
CA SER A 1110 -8.02 51.61 -6.18
C SER A 1110 -7.42 50.68 -5.12
N ALA A 1111 -6.26 50.09 -5.38
CA ALA A 1111 -5.57 49.21 -4.42
C ALA A 1111 -5.36 49.85 -3.04
N SER A 1112 -5.03 51.15 -2.99
CA SER A 1112 -4.88 51.89 -1.73
C SER A 1112 -6.21 52.02 -0.98
N HIS A 1113 -7.30 52.29 -1.71
CA HIS A 1113 -8.63 52.43 -1.13
C HIS A 1113 -9.16 51.09 -0.62
N PHE A 1114 -8.89 50.01 -1.34
CA PHE A 1114 -9.26 48.64 -0.94
C PHE A 1114 -8.59 48.20 0.36
N ILE A 1115 -7.28 48.44 0.51
CA ILE A 1115 -6.55 48.17 1.77
C ILE A 1115 -7.14 48.98 2.93
N ARG A 1116 -7.47 50.25 2.67
CA ARG A 1116 -8.08 51.14 3.67
C ARG A 1116 -9.44 50.63 4.13
N ALA A 1117 -10.29 50.18 3.20
CA ALA A 1117 -11.61 49.64 3.51
C ALA A 1117 -11.54 48.42 4.44
N ILE A 1118 -10.65 47.45 4.14
CA ILE A 1118 -10.45 46.25 4.97
C ILE A 1118 -9.95 46.61 6.38
N ARG A 1119 -8.99 47.54 6.50
CA ARG A 1119 -8.46 47.99 7.81
C ARG A 1119 -9.55 48.62 8.68
N LEU A 1120 -10.42 49.43 8.09
CA LEU A 1120 -11.53 50.07 8.81
C LEU A 1120 -12.58 49.05 9.27
N GLU A 1121 -12.86 48.03 8.46
CA GLU A 1121 -13.79 46.96 8.84
C GLU A 1121 -13.26 46.15 10.02
N LYS A 1122 -11.97 45.79 10.03
CA LYS A 1122 -11.37 45.14 11.21
C LYS A 1122 -11.37 46.06 12.43
N ALA A 1123 -11.16 47.35 12.24
CA ALA A 1123 -11.23 48.34 13.32
C ALA A 1123 -12.63 48.42 13.93
N LYS A 1124 -13.70 48.33 13.12
CA LYS A 1124 -15.08 48.24 13.62
C LYS A 1124 -15.26 47.04 14.56
N LYS A 1125 -14.72 45.87 14.19
CA LYS A 1125 -14.76 44.65 15.04
C LYS A 1125 -13.98 44.83 16.34
N TYR A 1126 -12.74 45.35 16.30
CA TYR A 1126 -11.95 45.55 17.52
C TYR A 1126 -12.52 46.62 18.46
N LEU A 1127 -13.17 47.66 17.93
CA LEU A 1127 -13.87 48.64 18.77
C LEU A 1127 -15.07 48.03 19.50
N GLN A 1128 -15.64 46.91 19.01
CA GLN A 1128 -16.79 46.22 19.60
C GLN A 1128 -16.36 45.09 20.55
N ASP A 1129 -15.41 44.25 20.14
CA ASP A 1129 -15.12 42.97 20.80
C ASP A 1129 -13.86 42.99 21.69
N SER A 1130 -13.13 44.10 21.76
CA SER A 1130 -11.86 44.18 22.52
C SER A 1130 -11.84 45.29 23.58
N ASP A 1131 -11.07 45.05 24.65
CA ASP A 1131 -10.85 46.02 25.72
C ASP A 1131 -9.86 47.14 25.34
N LEU A 1132 -9.23 47.06 24.16
CA LEU A 1132 -8.21 48.01 23.68
C LEU A 1132 -8.74 49.44 23.62
N ASN A 1133 -7.91 50.42 23.97
CA ASN A 1133 -8.27 51.82 23.81
C ASN A 1133 -8.22 52.25 22.33
N ILE A 1134 -8.83 53.38 21.97
CA ILE A 1134 -8.95 53.82 20.56
C ILE A 1134 -7.58 54.01 19.89
N SER A 1135 -6.55 54.39 20.66
CA SER A 1135 -5.20 54.54 20.14
C SER A 1135 -4.55 53.17 19.86
N GLU A 1136 -4.74 52.20 20.76
CA GLU A 1136 -4.29 50.81 20.58
C GLU A 1136 -4.97 50.15 19.37
N VAL A 1137 -6.28 50.34 19.19
CA VAL A 1137 -7.02 49.83 18.02
C VAL A 1137 -6.45 50.42 16.73
N ALA A 1138 -6.12 51.72 16.72
CA ALA A 1138 -5.54 52.37 15.55
C ALA A 1138 -4.19 51.75 15.15
N TYR A 1139 -3.35 51.41 16.12
CA TYR A 1139 -2.06 50.76 15.86
C TYR A 1139 -2.23 49.29 15.44
N GLU A 1140 -3.13 48.53 16.07
CA GLU A 1140 -3.40 47.12 15.72
C GLU A 1140 -3.96 46.94 14.30
N VAL A 1141 -4.73 47.91 13.80
CA VAL A 1141 -5.22 47.90 12.41
C VAL A 1141 -4.28 48.60 11.41
N GLY A 1142 -3.06 48.94 11.86
CA GLY A 1142 -1.95 49.38 11.02
C GLY A 1142 -1.97 50.85 10.59
N PHE A 1143 -2.66 51.72 11.34
CA PHE A 1143 -2.59 53.17 11.14
C PHE A 1143 -1.43 53.77 11.94
N ARG A 1144 -0.60 54.59 11.28
CA ARG A 1144 0.60 55.20 11.90
C ARG A 1144 0.29 56.24 12.97
N THR A 1145 -0.87 56.88 12.92
CA THR A 1145 -1.29 57.87 13.91
C THR A 1145 -2.77 57.68 14.26
N PRO A 1146 -3.12 57.68 15.57
CA PRO A 1146 -4.52 57.59 16.02
C PRO A 1146 -5.40 58.74 15.51
N VAL A 1147 -4.82 59.91 15.27
CA VAL A 1147 -5.51 61.09 14.73
C VAL A 1147 -5.98 60.84 13.29
N TYR A 1148 -5.10 60.30 12.44
CA TYR A 1148 -5.45 59.99 11.04
C TYR A 1148 -6.47 58.85 10.96
N PHE A 1149 -6.34 57.83 11.82
CA PHE A 1149 -7.34 56.78 11.95
C PHE A 1149 -8.73 57.35 12.29
N THR A 1150 -8.80 58.23 13.29
CA THR A 1150 -10.06 58.82 13.74
C THR A 1150 -10.74 59.65 12.64
N GLN A 1151 -9.96 60.43 11.88
CA GLN A 1151 -10.49 61.20 10.75
C GLN A 1151 -11.06 60.28 9.67
N VAL A 1152 -10.26 59.32 9.21
CA VAL A 1152 -10.64 58.40 8.11
C VAL A 1152 -11.82 57.51 8.51
N PHE A 1153 -11.86 57.02 9.75
CA PHE A 1153 -12.98 56.23 10.26
C PHE A 1153 -14.27 57.07 10.30
N THR A 1154 -14.19 58.34 10.73
CA THR A 1154 -15.36 59.22 10.76
C THR A 1154 -15.87 59.57 9.36
N GLU A 1155 -14.96 59.78 8.39
CA GLU A 1155 -15.31 60.05 6.99
C GLU A 1155 -16.03 58.87 6.33
N GLU A 1156 -15.60 57.64 6.58
CA GLU A 1156 -16.15 56.43 5.94
C GLU A 1156 -17.34 55.81 6.68
N VAL A 1157 -17.36 55.89 8.02
CA VAL A 1157 -18.40 55.28 8.86
C VAL A 1157 -19.48 56.30 9.27
N GLY A 1158 -19.20 57.60 9.11
CA GLY A 1158 -20.12 58.70 9.44
C GLY A 1158 -20.19 59.08 10.92
N VAL A 1159 -19.54 58.32 11.81
CA VAL A 1159 -19.48 58.57 13.26
C VAL A 1159 -18.05 58.39 13.81
N SER A 1160 -17.70 59.08 14.89
CA SER A 1160 -16.37 58.96 15.49
C SER A 1160 -16.17 57.57 16.13
N PRO A 1161 -14.94 57.02 16.15
CA PRO A 1161 -14.63 55.73 16.79
C PRO A 1161 -15.07 55.66 18.26
N SER A 1162 -14.94 56.77 18.99
CA SER A 1162 -15.37 56.90 20.38
C SER A 1162 -16.89 56.74 20.54
N ARG A 1163 -17.66 57.36 19.63
CA ARG A 1163 -19.11 57.27 19.59
C ARG A 1163 -19.57 55.90 19.12
N TYR A 1164 -18.91 55.34 18.11
CA TYR A 1164 -19.16 53.98 17.61
C TYR A 1164 -18.99 52.91 18.70
N ARG A 1165 -18.04 53.09 19.63
CA ARG A 1165 -17.86 52.20 20.79
C ARG A 1165 -18.94 52.36 21.87
N THR A 1166 -19.51 53.56 22.03
CA THR A 1166 -20.50 53.85 23.09
C THR A 1166 -21.95 53.62 22.68
N GLU A 1167 -22.27 53.67 21.38
CA GLU A 1167 -23.64 53.43 20.87
C GLU A 1167 -24.08 51.95 20.94
N ARG A 1168 -23.35 51.08 21.65
CA ARG A 1168 -23.70 49.67 21.86
C ARG A 1168 -23.24 49.09 23.22
N VAL A 1169 -23.30 49.88 24.30
CA VAL A 1169 -23.51 49.37 25.67
C VAL A 1169 -25.00 49.47 26.00
#